data_AF-A0A1D2MZJ7-F1
#
_entry.id   AF-A0A1D2MZJ7-F1
#
_cell.length_a   1.000
_cell.length_b   1.000
_cell.length_c   1.000
_cell.angle_alpha   90.00
_cell.angle_beta   90.00
_cell.angle_gamma   90.00
#
_symmetry.space_group_name_H-M   'P 1'
#
loop_
_entity.id
_entity.type
_entity.pdbx_description
1 polymer ?
#
loop_
_entity_poly.entity_id
_entity_poly.type
_entity_poly.pdbx_seq_one_letter_code
_entity_poly.pdbx_strand_id
1 'polypeptide(L)'
;MNLTIVVKTESAENKVSIYTQQRARSNTDTALVSASPLKNTGKWIRQATGTFVPLQANNAHQKDDFNALEDIKSRCGEEIDTTEFYEKLMTVGLEFGETFRSLGKLWRNAKDGNEILTEITSSASESSSSTSLYAHCKWEENQSAEDRQAVLYNAEGKVVAVMSGVQMIETSSDVILKTLNNQQLALPDMFEEVWRAKTGPLKYRMNLEAMDNNNKSLDFFNDANFQTKIADMYKLNDTENDSVERRDKLIYRYILRSFYKLGWKPKLNEVFTVDEILQKLGIINSYTMLTNRYCQIFAEEGILFELEANSQYKVIKLPPSLAETEQVIEQIVAASKDEAVDFRVIELCGEKLTAILSGKVSALSVLFPEEKTSEVSAEGYYNNCFMLPKFHTTLQHVFRKVLCTHSDLPEEDRGIIRVLEIGAGTGSSTKIVLPIFEELETRYQYTYTDISPAFFNKAEGIFQPYGKKIQYKVLNIESDPLEQSFIPHHYDIVFASNVLHATQDIKESLRNARVLVKDNGFLVLAETLNAIRDYDIMFGLLDGYWRFTDRDVRPNYPNISSQKWEQLCVAEGFEGIKSHLCFNGRLGIVAGKATESYSGYKAMSSSVQNSKCWLVFSSKERYTQHFQEKFKKLGRSVLLVTNSTNYSQVDESHYQIRPEMKEDMQKIFQMIKTRDLGIEGILFLWGLDPESDHLRQTHGFLYLAQTLLSDFKGLPRLVVATEGIIRIDDESATDISPATLWGMVKSFRSEANLHVKSIDLDPDDEDVEKAYYELWSELWNGDNEFQIAYRHRNRHVARLITCRDFASPLTLPQCERYSMVLPASKNIQDLKFCANGAVALQDSQIEVKVHAFGLNFRDVFVVLKPSKEFDRFNAVGLEFSGTVVAAGPKVTRWKVGDKVIGCNFTEGALPSHINGYNVVPMSLDVGDYDQCVKLLRDIEDPKMNLPQLRVRKLTANIGPYLEEMKVSKDAGGGLDVKIGNFWEDFNAAEGEQKMGVIKQYICNILRQILKFDDDDTIDENQKFSEMVRFKSLYQTIFKANTNLDTKV
;
A
#
# COMPACT_ATOMS: atom_id res chain seq x y z
N MET A 1 0.01 -33.96 1.99
CA MET A 1 0.49 -35.28 1.52
C MET A 1 1.94 -35.09 1.11
N ASN A 2 2.88 -35.71 1.81
CA ASN A 2 4.30 -35.68 1.42
C ASN A 2 4.49 -36.76 0.34
N LEU A 3 4.75 -36.35 -0.90
CA LEU A 3 4.98 -37.27 -2.00
C LEU A 3 6.48 -37.53 -2.08
N THR A 4 6.96 -38.59 -1.42
CA THR A 4 8.36 -39.00 -1.47
C THR A 4 8.58 -39.82 -2.75
N ILE A 5 9.28 -39.27 -3.73
CA ILE A 5 9.75 -40.03 -4.90
C ILE A 5 11.16 -40.54 -4.58
N VAL A 6 11.28 -41.84 -4.33
CA VAL A 6 12.58 -42.51 -4.18
C VAL A 6 12.97 -43.07 -5.55
N VAL A 7 13.92 -42.43 -6.24
CA VAL A 7 14.55 -43.02 -7.42
C VAL A 7 15.64 -43.97 -6.93
N LYS A 8 15.37 -45.28 -6.97
CA LYS A 8 16.40 -46.30 -6.79
C LYS A 8 17.12 -46.50 -8.11
N THR A 9 18.41 -46.20 -8.16
CA THR A 9 19.29 -46.65 -9.25
C THR A 9 19.67 -48.11 -9.02
N GLU A 10 19.84 -48.89 -10.09
CA GLU A 10 20.01 -50.36 -10.06
C GLU A 10 21.33 -50.86 -9.44
N SER A 11 22.27 -49.98 -9.04
CA SER A 11 23.44 -50.40 -8.26
C SER A 11 23.21 -50.18 -6.76
N ALA A 12 23.43 -51.24 -5.97
CA ALA A 12 23.20 -51.27 -4.52
C ALA A 12 24.07 -50.28 -3.71
N GLU A 13 24.99 -49.55 -4.35
CA GLU A 13 26.03 -48.74 -3.70
C GLU A 13 25.81 -47.22 -3.76
N ASN A 14 24.93 -46.70 -4.62
CA ASN A 14 24.66 -45.26 -4.73
C ASN A 14 23.20 -44.92 -4.36
N LYS A 15 23.01 -44.12 -3.29
CA LYS A 15 21.68 -43.65 -2.85
C LYS A 15 21.52 -42.15 -3.11
N VAL A 16 20.74 -41.79 -4.12
CA VAL A 16 20.27 -40.41 -4.35
C VAL A 16 18.85 -40.30 -3.80
N SER A 17 18.50 -39.20 -3.12
CA SER A 17 17.13 -38.94 -2.67
C SER A 17 16.73 -37.49 -2.97
N ILE A 18 15.49 -37.30 -3.41
CA ILE A 18 14.96 -35.97 -3.75
C ILE A 18 13.88 -35.65 -2.71
N TYR A 19 14.02 -34.52 -2.04
CA TYR A 19 13.08 -34.06 -1.03
C TYR A 19 12.27 -32.89 -1.57
N THR A 20 10.96 -33.09 -1.74
CA THR A 20 10.01 -32.05 -2.17
C THR A 20 9.22 -31.57 -0.94
N GLN A 21 9.11 -30.25 -0.73
CA GLN A 21 8.26 -29.69 0.32
C GLN A 21 7.33 -28.62 -0.28
N GLN A 22 6.03 -28.90 -0.27
CA GLN A 22 5.02 -28.02 -0.84
C GLN A 22 4.63 -26.92 0.17
N ARG A 23 4.93 -25.64 -0.14
CA ARG A 23 4.59 -24.50 0.74
C ARG A 23 3.32 -23.72 0.35
N ALA A 24 2.75 -23.92 -0.85
CA ALA A 24 1.44 -23.35 -1.25
C ALA A 24 0.84 -24.07 -2.46
N ARG A 25 -0.42 -23.74 -2.84
CA ARG A 25 -1.19 -24.35 -3.94
C ARG A 25 -0.60 -24.17 -5.36
N SER A 26 0.46 -23.38 -5.56
CA SER A 26 1.00 -23.09 -6.90
C SER A 26 2.53 -23.15 -7.10
N ASN A 27 3.37 -23.20 -6.05
CA ASN A 27 4.84 -23.28 -6.19
C ASN A 27 5.42 -24.42 -5.34
N THR A 28 6.35 -25.20 -5.90
CA THR A 28 6.97 -26.38 -5.25
C THR A 28 8.48 -26.17 -5.11
N ASP A 29 8.95 -25.78 -3.92
CA ASP A 29 10.39 -25.76 -3.62
C ASP A 29 10.90 -27.21 -3.41
N THR A 30 12.03 -27.56 -4.03
CA THR A 30 12.53 -28.95 -4.06
C THR A 30 14.03 -29.01 -3.86
N ALA A 31 14.49 -29.63 -2.77
CA ALA A 31 15.92 -29.84 -2.54
C ALA A 31 16.37 -31.24 -3.03
N LEU A 32 17.48 -31.30 -3.76
CA LEU A 32 18.09 -32.58 -4.20
C LEU A 32 19.23 -32.97 -3.25
N VAL A 33 19.08 -34.07 -2.51
CA VAL A 33 20.04 -34.46 -1.47
C VAL A 33 20.55 -35.87 -1.74
N SER A 34 21.79 -36.03 -2.18
CA SER A 34 22.39 -37.37 -2.39
C SER A 34 23.32 -37.76 -1.25
N ALA A 35 23.32 -39.04 -0.86
CA ALA A 35 24.33 -39.57 0.04
C ALA A 35 25.51 -40.08 -0.79
N SER A 36 26.68 -39.45 -0.66
CA SER A 36 27.92 -39.99 -1.26
C SER A 36 28.49 -41.09 -0.35
N PRO A 37 28.90 -42.25 -0.91
CA PRO A 37 29.51 -43.33 -0.13
C PRO A 37 30.98 -43.05 0.23
N LEU A 38 31.57 -41.92 -0.18
CA LEU A 38 33.01 -41.65 -0.06
C LEU A 38 33.56 -41.64 1.38
N LYS A 39 32.71 -41.58 2.41
CA LYS A 39 33.09 -41.97 3.78
C LYS A 39 31.90 -42.62 4.47
N ASN A 40 32.08 -43.85 4.92
CA ASN A 40 31.16 -44.78 5.59
C ASN A 40 30.54 -44.24 6.92
N THR A 41 29.97 -43.03 6.89
CA THR A 41 29.54 -42.23 8.05
C THR A 41 28.02 -42.11 8.17
N GLY A 42 27.26 -42.57 7.17
CA GLY A 42 25.80 -42.50 7.16
C GLY A 42 25.21 -41.08 7.10
N LYS A 43 26.04 -40.02 6.94
CA LYS A 43 25.57 -38.64 6.82
C LYS A 43 25.13 -38.32 5.38
N TRP A 44 23.92 -37.79 5.26
CA TRP A 44 23.43 -37.17 4.03
C TRP A 44 24.13 -35.84 3.80
N ILE A 45 24.63 -35.60 2.59
CA ILE A 45 25.32 -34.35 2.21
C ILE A 45 24.51 -33.70 1.09
N ARG A 46 24.19 -32.41 1.22
CA ARG A 46 23.46 -31.69 0.17
C ARG A 46 24.43 -31.36 -0.96
N GLN A 47 24.31 -32.04 -2.09
CA GLN A 47 25.15 -31.81 -3.27
C GLN A 47 24.60 -30.70 -4.19
N ALA A 48 23.28 -30.50 -4.23
CA ALA A 48 22.63 -29.46 -5.02
C ALA A 48 21.32 -29.00 -4.37
N THR A 49 20.80 -27.83 -4.75
CA THR A 49 19.49 -27.35 -4.30
C THR A 49 18.90 -26.42 -5.37
N GLY A 50 17.58 -26.38 -5.49
CA GLY A 50 16.90 -25.52 -6.46
C GLY A 50 15.39 -25.47 -6.25
N THR A 51 14.67 -24.87 -7.20
CA THR A 51 13.21 -24.85 -7.21
C THR A 51 12.73 -25.36 -8.56
N PHE A 52 11.76 -26.29 -8.56
CA PHE A 52 11.11 -26.74 -9.78
C PHE A 52 9.73 -26.08 -9.90
N VAL A 53 9.51 -25.34 -10.97
CA VAL A 53 8.20 -24.78 -11.28
C VAL A 53 7.62 -25.57 -12.45
N PRO A 54 6.61 -26.43 -12.21
CA PRO A 54 5.92 -27.08 -13.32
C PRO A 54 5.15 -26.03 -14.11
N LEU A 55 5.42 -25.95 -15.41
CA LEU A 55 4.67 -25.10 -16.33
C LEU A 55 3.19 -25.49 -16.30
N GLN A 56 2.31 -24.57 -15.89
CA GLN A 56 0.88 -24.72 -16.16
C GLN A 56 0.69 -24.76 -17.67
N ALA A 57 -0.19 -25.66 -18.15
CA ALA A 57 -0.36 -25.99 -19.57
C ALA A 57 -0.67 -24.80 -20.52
N ASN A 58 -0.85 -23.58 -20.00
CA ASN A 58 -1.12 -22.37 -20.79
C ASN A 58 0.01 -21.31 -20.75
N ASN A 59 1.12 -21.53 -20.04
CA ASN A 59 2.27 -20.61 -20.03
C ASN A 59 3.52 -21.23 -20.66
N ALA A 60 3.36 -22.00 -21.74
CA ALA A 60 4.50 -22.22 -22.61
C ALA A 60 4.91 -20.85 -23.15
N HIS A 61 6.05 -20.33 -22.67
CA HIS A 61 6.84 -19.35 -23.42
C HIS A 61 7.21 -19.99 -24.78
N GLN A 62 6.25 -19.98 -25.70
CA GLN A 62 6.44 -19.97 -27.13
C GLN A 62 6.91 -18.55 -27.50
N LYS A 63 7.80 -18.29 -28.46
CA LYS A 63 8.73 -19.14 -29.21
C LYS A 63 9.71 -18.24 -30.00
N ASP A 64 9.99 -17.01 -29.54
CA ASP A 64 10.43 -15.95 -30.46
C ASP A 64 11.77 -15.24 -30.13
N ASP A 65 12.47 -15.58 -29.04
CA ASP A 65 13.76 -14.92 -28.67
C ASP A 65 15.02 -15.75 -28.95
N PHE A 66 14.90 -16.97 -29.46
CA PHE A 66 16.06 -17.81 -29.77
C PHE A 66 16.33 -17.88 -31.27
N ASN A 67 17.59 -17.70 -31.66
CA ASN A 67 18.02 -17.84 -33.06
C ASN A 67 17.61 -19.19 -33.64
N ALA A 68 17.18 -19.18 -34.91
CA ALA A 68 16.86 -20.41 -35.61
C ALA A 68 18.12 -21.29 -35.74
N LEU A 69 17.95 -22.60 -35.59
CA LEU A 69 19.07 -23.56 -35.65
C LEU A 69 19.85 -23.45 -36.98
N GLU A 70 19.17 -23.17 -38.09
CA GLU A 70 19.84 -22.99 -39.39
C GLU A 70 20.71 -21.72 -39.46
N ASP A 71 20.28 -20.63 -38.82
CA ASP A 71 21.09 -19.42 -38.73
C ASP A 71 22.35 -19.68 -37.90
N ILE A 72 22.23 -20.45 -36.81
CA ILE A 72 23.37 -20.84 -35.97
C ILE A 72 24.34 -21.73 -36.76
N LYS A 73 23.84 -22.75 -37.48
CA LYS A 73 24.65 -23.61 -38.35
C LYS A 73 25.40 -22.81 -39.42
N SER A 74 24.78 -21.76 -39.96
CA SER A 74 25.44 -20.89 -40.95
C SER A 74 26.60 -20.07 -40.37
N ARG A 75 26.55 -19.71 -39.08
CA ARG A 75 27.62 -18.97 -38.38
C ARG A 75 28.71 -19.90 -37.85
N CYS A 76 28.34 -21.08 -37.35
CA CYS A 76 29.26 -22.08 -36.81
C CYS A 76 29.81 -23.00 -37.91
N GLY A 77 30.71 -22.49 -38.75
CA GLY A 77 31.23 -23.20 -39.92
C GLY A 77 32.55 -23.94 -39.72
N GLU A 78 33.27 -23.74 -38.62
CA GLU A 78 34.56 -24.41 -38.38
C GLU A 78 34.39 -25.64 -37.49
N GLU A 79 34.66 -26.83 -38.03
CA GLU A 79 34.59 -28.10 -37.29
C GLU A 79 35.80 -28.29 -36.36
N ILE A 80 35.52 -28.68 -35.12
CA ILE A 80 36.51 -29.01 -34.09
C ILE A 80 36.51 -30.52 -33.90
N ASP A 81 37.70 -31.12 -33.91
CA ASP A 81 37.85 -32.54 -33.57
C ASP A 81 37.46 -32.76 -32.10
N THR A 82 36.41 -33.56 -31.88
CA THR A 82 35.87 -33.80 -30.54
C THR A 82 36.82 -34.60 -29.66
N THR A 83 37.69 -35.43 -30.25
CA THR A 83 38.71 -36.19 -29.52
C THR A 83 39.77 -35.23 -28.98
N GLU A 84 40.30 -34.36 -29.83
CA GLU A 84 41.29 -33.34 -29.43
C GLU A 84 40.69 -32.36 -28.41
N PHE A 85 39.40 -32.02 -28.54
CA PHE A 85 38.70 -31.17 -27.58
C PHE A 85 38.65 -31.79 -26.18
N TYR A 86 38.26 -33.07 -26.07
CA TYR A 86 38.28 -33.78 -24.78
C TYR A 86 39.70 -33.98 -24.24
N GLU A 87 40.69 -34.19 -25.10
CA GLU A 87 42.11 -34.24 -24.69
C GLU A 87 42.58 -32.91 -24.09
N LYS A 88 42.20 -31.78 -24.69
CA LYS A 88 42.48 -30.45 -24.12
C LYS A 88 41.82 -30.27 -22.76
N LEU A 89 40.56 -30.69 -22.60
CA LEU A 89 39.87 -30.63 -21.30
C LEU A 89 40.58 -31.47 -20.23
N MET A 90 41.15 -32.63 -20.60
CA MET A 90 41.95 -33.43 -19.67
C MET A 90 43.21 -32.68 -19.20
N THR A 91 43.88 -31.90 -20.07
CA THR A 91 45.09 -31.16 -19.66
C THR A 91 44.82 -30.06 -18.62
N VAL A 92 43.57 -29.59 -18.53
CA VAL A 92 43.10 -28.63 -17.50
C VAL A 92 42.37 -29.31 -16.33
N GLY A 93 42.48 -30.64 -16.21
CA GLY A 93 41.95 -31.40 -15.07
C GLY A 93 40.48 -31.82 -15.19
N LEU A 94 39.85 -31.66 -16.36
CA LEU A 94 38.47 -32.07 -16.62
C LEU A 94 38.43 -33.42 -17.35
N GLU A 95 38.52 -34.50 -16.59
CA GLU A 95 38.49 -35.87 -17.10
C GLU A 95 37.06 -36.42 -17.17
N PHE A 96 36.38 -36.19 -18.30
CA PHE A 96 35.06 -36.77 -18.54
C PHE A 96 35.16 -38.26 -18.89
N GLY A 97 34.41 -39.12 -18.20
CA GLY A 97 34.29 -40.56 -18.53
C GLY A 97 33.44 -40.80 -19.78
N GLU A 98 33.47 -42.02 -20.32
CA GLU A 98 32.85 -42.38 -21.61
C GLU A 98 31.37 -41.96 -21.74
N THR A 99 30.57 -42.09 -20.67
CA THR A 99 29.15 -41.68 -20.66
C THR A 99 28.92 -40.18 -20.79
N PHE A 100 29.92 -39.36 -20.43
CA PHE A 100 29.88 -37.89 -20.53
C PHE A 100 30.62 -37.36 -21.77
N ARG A 101 31.12 -38.26 -22.63
CA ARG A 101 31.71 -37.94 -23.94
C ARG A 101 30.69 -38.03 -25.07
N SER A 102 29.54 -37.37 -24.89
CA SER A 102 28.39 -37.44 -25.80
C SER A 102 28.41 -36.39 -26.93
N LEU A 103 29.50 -35.65 -27.09
CA LEU A 103 29.63 -34.69 -28.19
C LEU A 103 30.01 -35.46 -29.47
N GLY A 104 29.10 -35.48 -30.44
CA GLY A 104 29.30 -36.12 -31.74
C GLY A 104 30.18 -35.26 -32.64
N LYS A 105 29.58 -34.25 -33.26
CA LYS A 105 30.27 -33.24 -34.05
C LYS A 105 30.21 -31.89 -33.35
N LEU A 106 31.28 -31.12 -33.43
CA LEU A 106 31.44 -29.86 -32.73
C LEU A 106 31.88 -28.79 -33.75
N TRP A 107 31.21 -27.65 -33.73
CA TRP A 107 31.50 -26.54 -34.61
C TRP A 107 31.62 -25.24 -33.81
N ARG A 108 32.51 -24.36 -34.24
CA ARG A 108 32.62 -22.99 -33.70
C ARG A 108 32.40 -21.95 -34.78
N ASN A 109 32.04 -20.75 -34.35
CA ASN A 109 31.98 -19.57 -35.21
C ASN A 109 33.38 -19.19 -35.69
N ALA A 110 33.55 -19.17 -37.01
CA ALA A 110 34.84 -18.97 -37.66
C ALA A 110 35.38 -17.53 -37.55
N LYS A 111 34.56 -16.56 -37.10
CA LYS A 111 34.96 -15.14 -36.98
C LYS A 111 35.49 -14.79 -35.60
N ASP A 112 34.79 -15.18 -34.54
CA ASP A 112 35.09 -14.78 -33.16
C ASP A 112 35.47 -15.96 -32.24
N GLY A 113 35.20 -17.20 -32.64
CA GLY A 113 35.44 -18.41 -31.83
C GLY A 113 34.59 -18.52 -30.56
N ASN A 114 33.67 -17.58 -30.35
CA ASN A 114 32.95 -17.37 -29.08
C ASN A 114 31.55 -18.01 -29.08
N GLU A 115 31.11 -18.52 -30.22
CA GLU A 115 29.84 -19.22 -30.41
C GLU A 115 30.11 -20.67 -30.85
N ILE A 116 29.48 -21.63 -30.19
CA ILE A 116 29.69 -23.07 -30.39
C ILE A 116 28.35 -23.76 -30.63
N LEU A 117 28.34 -24.70 -31.57
CA LEU A 117 27.23 -25.61 -31.85
C LEU A 117 27.76 -27.06 -31.81
N THR A 118 27.00 -27.98 -31.23
CA THR A 118 27.38 -29.39 -31.21
C THR A 118 26.19 -30.31 -31.37
N GLU A 119 26.39 -31.42 -32.06
CA GLU A 119 25.45 -32.54 -32.11
C GLU A 119 25.71 -33.47 -30.93
N ILE A 120 24.65 -33.84 -30.20
CA ILE A 120 24.74 -34.76 -29.06
C ILE A 120 24.40 -36.18 -29.50
N THR A 121 25.33 -37.11 -29.29
CA THR A 121 25.16 -38.55 -29.52
C THR A 121 24.84 -39.26 -28.21
N SER A 122 23.62 -39.80 -28.09
CA SER A 122 23.25 -40.63 -26.93
C SER A 122 23.76 -42.06 -27.10
N SER A 123 24.51 -42.57 -26.11
CA SER A 123 24.93 -43.97 -26.03
C SER A 123 24.00 -44.86 -25.19
N ALA A 124 22.84 -44.36 -24.74
CA ALA A 124 21.86 -45.13 -23.97
C ALA A 124 20.73 -45.69 -24.86
N SER A 125 20.60 -47.01 -24.86
CA SER A 125 19.78 -47.84 -25.74
C SER A 125 18.28 -47.92 -25.39
N GLU A 126 17.50 -48.42 -26.35
CA GLU A 126 16.15 -49.02 -26.21
C GLU A 126 14.92 -48.10 -26.11
N SER A 127 14.77 -47.14 -27.03
CA SER A 127 13.43 -46.82 -27.57
C SER A 127 13.55 -46.28 -29.00
N SER A 128 12.65 -46.72 -29.86
CA SER A 128 12.67 -46.48 -31.31
C SER A 128 12.29 -45.04 -31.68
N SER A 129 13.23 -44.11 -31.54
CA SER A 129 13.32 -42.85 -32.32
C SER A 129 14.64 -42.15 -32.00
N SER A 130 15.67 -42.35 -32.84
CA SER A 130 16.91 -41.57 -32.76
C SER A 130 16.60 -40.11 -33.08
N THR A 131 16.43 -39.28 -32.06
CA THR A 131 16.21 -37.84 -32.25
C THR A 131 17.57 -37.16 -32.12
N SER A 132 18.15 -36.65 -33.20
CA SER A 132 19.36 -35.85 -33.12
C SER A 132 19.06 -34.57 -32.32
N LEU A 133 19.89 -34.29 -31.31
CA LEU A 133 19.82 -33.08 -30.50
C LEU A 133 21.02 -32.19 -30.79
N TYR A 134 20.81 -30.88 -30.79
CA TYR A 134 21.87 -29.88 -31.00
C TYR A 134 21.95 -28.94 -29.80
N ALA A 135 23.13 -28.80 -29.21
CA ALA A 135 23.38 -27.81 -28.17
C ALA A 135 24.14 -26.62 -28.72
N HIS A 136 23.69 -25.41 -28.38
CA HIS A 136 24.28 -24.14 -28.77
C HIS A 136 24.62 -23.32 -27.54
N CYS A 137 25.79 -22.68 -27.55
CA CYS A 137 26.16 -21.70 -26.55
C CYS A 137 26.97 -20.55 -27.17
N LYS A 138 26.88 -19.38 -26.56
CA LYS A 138 27.69 -18.21 -26.91
C LYS A 138 28.28 -17.63 -25.63
N TRP A 139 29.55 -17.28 -25.67
CA TRP A 139 30.30 -16.74 -24.55
C TRP A 139 30.90 -15.37 -24.90
N GLU A 140 30.70 -14.36 -24.05
CA GLU A 140 31.36 -13.07 -24.18
C GLU A 140 32.10 -12.70 -22.89
N GLU A 141 33.27 -12.06 -23.03
CA GLU A 141 34.24 -11.86 -21.94
C GLU A 141 33.71 -10.99 -20.78
N ASN A 142 32.79 -10.06 -21.07
CA ASN A 142 32.15 -9.16 -20.09
C ASN A 142 30.67 -9.51 -19.81
N GLN A 143 30.22 -10.71 -20.21
CA GLN A 143 28.83 -11.11 -20.02
C GLN A 143 28.55 -11.40 -18.54
N SER A 144 27.46 -10.82 -18.02
CA SER A 144 27.01 -11.11 -16.67
C SER A 144 26.69 -12.61 -16.52
N ALA A 145 26.84 -13.15 -15.32
CA ALA A 145 26.56 -14.57 -15.09
C ALA A 145 25.10 -14.94 -15.43
N GLU A 146 24.17 -14.01 -15.21
CA GLU A 146 22.73 -14.17 -15.45
C GLU A 146 22.40 -14.28 -16.94
N ASP A 147 23.22 -13.66 -17.80
CA ASP A 147 23.04 -13.65 -19.25
C ASP A 147 23.68 -14.85 -19.98
N ARG A 148 24.44 -15.69 -19.26
CA ARG A 148 25.07 -16.90 -19.85
C ARG A 148 24.04 -17.97 -20.10
N GLN A 149 23.91 -18.42 -21.35
CA GLN A 149 22.90 -19.39 -21.76
C GLN A 149 23.47 -20.52 -22.63
N ALA A 150 22.92 -21.71 -22.45
CA ALA A 150 23.05 -22.84 -23.36
C ALA A 150 21.65 -23.35 -23.74
N VAL A 151 21.42 -23.50 -25.05
CA VAL A 151 20.12 -23.86 -25.62
C VAL A 151 20.22 -25.22 -26.30
N LEU A 152 19.28 -26.11 -26.00
CA LEU A 152 19.17 -27.42 -26.60
C LEU A 152 18.03 -27.43 -27.62
N TYR A 153 18.31 -27.84 -28.84
CA TYR A 153 17.37 -27.96 -29.96
C TYR A 153 17.18 -29.43 -30.35
N ASN A 154 16.00 -29.75 -30.90
CA ASN A 154 15.78 -31.01 -31.62
C ASN A 154 16.15 -30.88 -33.11
N ALA A 155 16.05 -31.98 -33.86
CA ALA A 155 16.37 -32.04 -35.29
C ALA A 155 15.55 -31.06 -36.15
N GLU A 156 14.33 -30.73 -35.74
CA GLU A 156 13.47 -29.75 -36.42
C GLU A 156 13.75 -28.29 -36.03
N GLY A 157 14.78 -28.02 -35.20
CA GLY A 157 15.13 -26.68 -34.75
C GLY A 157 14.24 -26.10 -33.64
N LYS A 158 13.46 -26.94 -32.97
CA LYS A 158 12.64 -26.55 -31.80
C LYS A 158 13.46 -26.66 -30.52
N VAL A 159 13.38 -25.62 -29.69
CA VAL A 159 14.01 -25.63 -28.35
C VAL A 159 13.37 -26.69 -27.46
N VAL A 160 14.22 -27.54 -26.88
CA VAL A 160 13.90 -28.65 -25.96
C VAL A 160 14.18 -28.25 -24.52
N ALA A 161 15.27 -27.55 -24.27
CA ALA A 161 15.66 -27.06 -22.94
C ALA A 161 16.55 -25.82 -23.06
N VAL A 162 16.53 -24.99 -22.02
CA VAL A 162 17.42 -23.82 -21.87
C VAL A 162 18.05 -23.88 -20.49
N MET A 163 19.36 -23.67 -20.44
CA MET A 163 20.12 -23.52 -19.21
C MET A 163 20.66 -22.09 -19.16
N SER A 164 20.24 -21.31 -18.17
CA SER A 164 20.64 -19.90 -18.00
C SER A 164 21.30 -19.68 -16.63
N GLY A 165 22.15 -18.66 -16.52
CA GLY A 165 22.71 -18.25 -15.22
C GLY A 165 23.91 -19.08 -14.74
N VAL A 166 24.61 -19.77 -15.65
CA VAL A 166 25.66 -20.74 -15.25
C VAL A 166 26.93 -20.03 -14.78
N GLN A 167 27.31 -20.33 -13.54
CA GLN A 167 28.60 -19.95 -12.97
C GLN A 167 29.48 -21.18 -12.80
N MET A 168 30.58 -21.24 -13.54
CA MET A 168 31.63 -22.22 -13.32
C MET A 168 32.63 -21.61 -12.34
N ILE A 169 32.90 -22.30 -11.23
CA ILE A 169 33.84 -21.86 -10.20
C ILE A 169 35.06 -22.77 -10.28
N GLU A 170 36.26 -22.18 -10.25
CA GLU A 170 37.51 -22.94 -10.23
C GLU A 170 37.60 -23.79 -8.96
N THR A 171 37.90 -25.08 -9.15
CA THR A 171 37.88 -26.05 -8.04
C THR A 171 39.28 -26.19 -7.44
N SER A 172 39.72 -25.23 -6.63
CA SER A 172 40.95 -25.37 -5.85
C SER A 172 40.68 -26.06 -4.51
N SER A 173 41.69 -26.72 -3.94
CA SER A 173 41.61 -27.35 -2.61
C SER A 173 41.13 -26.37 -1.54
N ASP A 174 41.54 -25.10 -1.64
CA ASP A 174 41.14 -24.04 -0.71
C ASP A 174 39.66 -23.64 -0.87
N VAL A 175 39.15 -23.60 -2.10
CA VAL A 175 37.73 -23.32 -2.38
C VAL A 175 36.85 -24.47 -1.91
N ILE A 176 37.26 -25.73 -2.13
CA ILE A 176 36.53 -26.91 -1.63
C ILE A 176 36.50 -26.93 -0.09
N LEU A 177 37.63 -26.67 0.57
CA LEU A 177 37.71 -26.66 2.04
C LEU A 177 36.90 -25.50 2.63
N LYS A 178 36.93 -24.31 2.02
CA LYS A 178 36.04 -23.19 2.39
C LYS A 178 34.57 -23.56 2.22
N THR A 179 34.20 -24.17 1.09
CA THR A 179 32.80 -24.53 0.79
C THR A 179 32.30 -25.62 1.73
N LEU A 180 33.11 -26.65 2.03
CA LEU A 180 32.76 -27.70 3.00
C LEU A 180 32.64 -27.17 4.43
N ASN A 181 33.51 -26.23 4.85
CA ASN A 181 33.40 -25.57 6.16
C ASN A 181 32.15 -24.68 6.23
N ASN A 182 31.85 -23.93 5.16
CA ASN A 182 30.63 -23.13 5.04
C ASN A 182 29.37 -23.99 4.98
N GLN A 183 29.44 -25.23 4.50
CA GLN A 183 28.31 -26.18 4.54
C GLN A 183 28.13 -26.86 5.90
N GLN A 184 29.17 -26.97 6.73
CA GLN A 184 29.06 -27.47 8.11
C GLN A 184 28.48 -26.43 9.07
N LEU A 185 28.73 -25.15 8.82
CA LEU A 185 28.06 -24.04 9.47
C LEU A 185 26.77 -23.75 8.70
N ALA A 186 25.67 -24.39 9.09
CA ALA A 186 24.35 -23.89 8.69
C ALA A 186 24.12 -22.54 9.39
N LEU A 187 24.75 -21.48 8.88
CA LEU A 187 24.37 -20.13 9.24
C LEU A 187 22.89 -20.00 8.87
N PRO A 188 22.03 -19.52 9.77
CA PRO A 188 20.67 -19.15 9.38
C PRO A 188 20.76 -18.16 8.22
N ASP A 189 19.75 -18.13 7.36
CA ASP A 189 19.62 -17.08 6.34
C ASP A 189 19.65 -15.74 7.08
N MET A 190 20.80 -15.07 7.06
CA MET A 190 20.94 -13.73 7.61
C MET A 190 20.42 -12.77 6.57
N PHE A 191 19.71 -11.74 7.02
CA PHE A 191 19.13 -10.77 6.14
C PHE A 191 19.67 -9.38 6.45
N GLU A 192 19.81 -8.57 5.42
CA GLU A 192 20.18 -7.16 5.51
C GLU A 192 19.10 -6.27 4.87
N GLU A 193 18.98 -5.05 5.39
CA GLU A 193 18.13 -4.01 4.81
C GLU A 193 18.95 -3.27 3.74
N VAL A 194 18.61 -3.46 2.48
CA VAL A 194 19.17 -2.70 1.34
C VAL A 194 18.14 -1.72 0.79
N TRP A 195 18.62 -0.59 0.32
CA TRP A 195 17.81 0.46 -0.27
C TRP A 195 17.79 0.31 -1.77
N ARG A 196 16.59 0.11 -2.34
CA ARG A 196 16.42 -0.06 -3.78
C ARG A 196 15.67 1.11 -4.38
N ALA A 197 16.14 1.58 -5.54
CA ALA A 197 15.43 2.58 -6.32
C ALA A 197 14.01 2.09 -6.63
N LYS A 198 13.03 2.95 -6.38
CA LYS A 198 11.63 2.73 -6.72
C LYS A 198 11.06 4.04 -7.24
N THR A 199 10.47 4.03 -8.43
CA THR A 199 9.92 5.24 -9.05
C THR A 199 9.00 5.98 -8.08
N GLY A 200 9.36 7.23 -7.77
CA GLY A 200 8.58 8.08 -6.89
C GLY A 200 7.44 8.82 -7.58
N PRO A 201 6.53 9.44 -6.82
CA PRO A 201 5.39 10.17 -7.35
C PRO A 201 5.75 11.42 -8.18
N LEU A 202 7.00 11.88 -8.19
CA LEU A 202 7.46 13.02 -9.01
C LEU A 202 8.44 12.64 -10.12
N LYS A 203 9.05 11.45 -10.04
CA LYS A 203 10.07 11.01 -11.00
C LYS A 203 9.41 10.74 -12.36
N TYR A 204 10.02 11.26 -13.43
CA TYR A 204 9.50 11.25 -14.79
C TYR A 204 8.17 12.00 -14.97
N ARG A 205 7.80 12.99 -14.15
CA ARG A 205 6.58 13.75 -14.47
C ARG A 205 6.73 14.56 -15.75
N MET A 206 5.61 14.71 -16.45
CA MET A 206 5.47 15.60 -17.59
C MET A 206 5.72 17.07 -17.18
N ASN A 207 6.63 17.75 -17.89
CA ASN A 207 6.78 19.19 -17.78
C ASN A 207 5.78 19.89 -18.72
N LEU A 208 4.63 20.25 -18.18
CA LEU A 208 3.56 20.92 -18.93
C LEU A 208 3.97 22.32 -19.43
N GLU A 209 4.91 22.99 -18.78
CA GLU A 209 5.44 24.29 -19.23
C GLU A 209 6.33 24.13 -20.47
N ALA A 210 7.11 23.05 -20.54
CA ALA A 210 7.94 22.73 -21.72
C ALA A 210 7.08 22.46 -22.96
N MET A 211 5.88 21.90 -22.79
CA MET A 211 4.91 21.74 -23.87
C MET A 211 4.38 23.07 -24.41
N ASP A 212 4.19 24.08 -23.54
CA ASP A 212 3.65 25.39 -23.97
C ASP A 212 4.68 26.17 -24.79
N ASN A 213 5.97 26.03 -24.44
CA ASN A 213 7.06 26.80 -25.03
C ASN A 213 7.45 26.37 -26.46
N ASN A 214 7.15 25.14 -26.90
CA ASN A 214 7.66 24.58 -28.16
C ASN A 214 6.79 24.75 -29.41
N ASN A 215 5.54 25.26 -29.35
CA ASN A 215 4.83 25.85 -30.50
C ASN A 215 3.41 26.34 -30.15
N LYS A 216 3.17 27.64 -30.40
CA LYS A 216 1.87 28.33 -30.67
C LYS A 216 0.66 27.85 -29.85
N SER A 217 0.53 28.43 -28.66
CA SER A 217 -0.64 28.45 -27.78
C SER A 217 -1.20 27.05 -27.52
N LEU A 218 -1.09 26.58 -26.28
CA LEU A 218 -1.95 25.54 -25.74
C LEU A 218 -3.47 25.88 -25.77
N ASP A 219 -3.87 26.91 -26.51
CA ASP A 219 -5.22 27.33 -26.86
C ASP A 219 -5.81 26.53 -28.05
N PHE A 220 -5.36 25.29 -28.28
CA PHE A 220 -5.83 24.49 -29.43
C PHE A 220 -7.33 24.14 -29.35
N PHE A 221 -7.92 24.14 -28.16
CA PHE A 221 -9.38 24.04 -28.00
C PHE A 221 -10.09 25.21 -28.70
N ASN A 222 -9.43 26.37 -28.84
CA ASN A 222 -9.89 27.54 -29.55
C ASN A 222 -9.51 27.58 -31.05
N ASP A 223 -8.76 26.59 -31.57
CA ASP A 223 -8.39 26.55 -32.99
C ASP A 223 -9.62 26.32 -33.88
N ALA A 224 -10.03 27.36 -34.61
CA ALA A 224 -11.19 27.34 -35.49
C ALA A 224 -11.10 26.27 -36.61
N ASN A 225 -9.89 25.95 -37.09
CA ASN A 225 -9.71 24.92 -38.12
C ASN A 225 -9.90 23.52 -37.52
N PHE A 226 -9.38 23.30 -36.32
CA PHE A 226 -9.60 22.06 -35.57
C PHE A 226 -11.09 21.87 -35.24
N GLN A 227 -11.76 22.93 -34.78
CA GLN A 227 -13.20 22.93 -34.52
C GLN A 227 -14.03 22.63 -35.76
N THR A 228 -13.74 23.26 -36.90
CA THR A 228 -14.48 23.04 -38.15
C THR A 228 -14.30 21.61 -38.66
N LYS A 229 -13.06 21.09 -38.63
CA LYS A 229 -12.74 19.74 -39.06
C LYS A 229 -13.45 18.69 -38.20
N ILE A 230 -13.49 18.90 -36.89
CA ILE A 230 -14.24 18.06 -35.95
C ILE A 230 -15.74 18.15 -36.23
N ALA A 231 -16.31 19.36 -36.35
CA ALA A 231 -17.74 19.55 -36.54
C ALA A 231 -18.31 18.82 -37.77
N ASP A 232 -17.55 18.73 -38.86
CA ASP A 232 -17.99 18.03 -40.08
C ASP A 232 -17.89 16.50 -39.98
N MET A 233 -16.94 15.96 -39.20
CA MET A 233 -16.75 14.50 -39.06
C MET A 233 -17.86 13.81 -38.24
N TYR A 234 -18.56 14.56 -37.38
CA TYR A 234 -19.49 14.02 -36.37
C TYR A 234 -20.95 14.41 -36.58
N LYS A 235 -21.27 14.99 -37.74
CA LYS A 235 -22.66 15.10 -38.22
C LYS A 235 -23.23 13.72 -38.48
N LEU A 236 -24.53 13.59 -38.20
CA LEU A 236 -25.28 12.42 -38.58
C LEU A 236 -25.47 12.38 -40.10
N ASN A 237 -25.31 11.21 -40.68
CA ASN A 237 -25.73 10.97 -42.06
C ASN A 237 -27.27 10.86 -42.14
N ASP A 238 -27.82 10.89 -43.35
CA ASP A 238 -29.27 10.87 -43.56
C ASP A 238 -29.95 9.64 -42.92
N THR A 239 -29.35 8.46 -43.04
CA THR A 239 -29.87 7.21 -42.44
C THR A 239 -29.90 7.28 -40.91
N GLU A 240 -28.86 7.86 -40.30
CA GLU A 240 -28.78 8.04 -38.84
C GLU A 240 -29.80 9.08 -38.35
N ASN A 241 -29.98 10.19 -39.09
CA ASN A 241 -31.01 11.18 -38.79
C ASN A 241 -32.42 10.56 -38.88
N ASP A 242 -32.69 9.78 -39.93
CA ASP A 242 -33.96 9.07 -40.11
C ASP A 242 -34.23 8.08 -38.96
N SER A 243 -33.19 7.38 -38.47
CA SER A 243 -33.34 6.49 -37.30
C SER A 243 -33.65 7.27 -36.02
N VAL A 244 -32.96 8.40 -35.79
CA VAL A 244 -33.24 9.29 -34.64
C VAL A 244 -34.68 9.80 -34.65
N GLU A 245 -35.14 10.33 -35.79
CA GLU A 245 -36.51 10.83 -35.90
C GLU A 245 -37.54 9.73 -35.66
N ARG A 246 -37.26 8.51 -36.16
CA ARG A 246 -38.13 7.35 -35.97
C ARG A 246 -38.18 6.92 -34.50
N ARG A 247 -37.04 6.92 -33.79
CA ARG A 247 -36.95 6.64 -32.35
C ARG A 247 -37.68 7.71 -31.52
N ASP A 248 -37.42 8.99 -31.79
CA ASP A 248 -38.07 10.10 -31.09
C ASP A 248 -39.61 10.03 -31.24
N LYS A 249 -40.09 9.65 -32.43
CA LYS A 249 -41.52 9.43 -32.70
C LYS A 249 -42.07 8.18 -32.00
N LEU A 250 -41.33 7.08 -31.98
CA LEU A 250 -41.70 5.85 -31.27
C LEU A 250 -41.86 6.11 -29.77
N ILE A 251 -40.90 6.80 -29.17
CA ILE A 251 -40.88 7.12 -27.73
C ILE A 251 -42.08 7.99 -27.35
N TYR A 252 -42.34 9.05 -28.13
CA TYR A 252 -43.55 9.85 -27.96
C TYR A 252 -44.83 8.98 -28.01
N ARG A 253 -44.93 8.05 -28.97
CA ARG A 253 -46.09 7.15 -29.09
C ARG A 253 -46.20 6.20 -27.90
N TYR A 254 -45.10 5.68 -27.36
CA TYR A 254 -45.10 4.85 -26.16
C TYR A 254 -45.57 5.60 -24.92
N ILE A 255 -45.12 6.84 -24.74
CA ILE A 255 -45.57 7.72 -23.66
C ILE A 255 -47.07 7.97 -23.79
N LEU A 256 -47.54 8.36 -24.98
CA LEU A 256 -48.97 8.61 -25.25
C LEU A 256 -49.84 7.37 -25.01
N ARG A 257 -49.40 6.20 -25.51
CA ARG A 257 -50.08 4.90 -25.27
C ARG A 257 -50.22 4.63 -23.77
N SER A 258 -49.15 4.88 -23.01
CA SER A 258 -49.17 4.67 -21.55
C SER A 258 -50.13 5.62 -20.85
N PHE A 259 -50.14 6.91 -21.22
CA PHE A 259 -51.10 7.87 -20.66
C PHE A 259 -52.55 7.46 -20.96
N TYR A 260 -52.85 7.00 -22.17
CA TYR A 260 -54.18 6.46 -22.49
C TYR A 260 -54.54 5.23 -21.66
N LYS A 261 -53.63 4.25 -21.54
CA LYS A 261 -53.85 3.01 -20.77
C LYS A 261 -54.00 3.28 -19.26
N LEU A 262 -53.40 4.36 -18.76
CA LEU A 262 -53.58 4.85 -17.38
C LEU A 262 -54.83 5.73 -17.21
N GLY A 263 -55.61 5.98 -18.27
CA GLY A 263 -56.90 6.63 -18.19
C GLY A 263 -56.95 8.10 -18.63
N TRP A 264 -55.90 8.62 -19.26
CA TRP A 264 -55.92 9.98 -19.80
C TRP A 264 -56.95 10.09 -20.93
N LYS A 265 -57.85 11.06 -20.80
CA LYS A 265 -58.88 11.40 -21.79
C LYS A 265 -58.74 12.87 -22.13
N PRO A 266 -57.81 13.25 -23.03
CA PRO A 266 -57.46 14.64 -23.27
C PRO A 266 -58.66 15.40 -23.83
N LYS A 267 -58.93 16.59 -23.29
CA LYS A 267 -59.90 17.53 -23.84
C LYS A 267 -59.20 18.77 -24.36
N LEU A 268 -59.66 19.28 -25.50
CA LEU A 268 -59.11 20.53 -26.06
C LEU A 268 -59.31 21.67 -25.05
N ASN A 269 -58.27 22.48 -24.85
CA ASN A 269 -58.18 23.54 -23.84
C ASN A 269 -58.20 23.07 -22.37
N GLU A 270 -58.10 21.77 -22.09
CA GLU A 270 -57.86 21.28 -20.72
C GLU A 270 -56.54 21.85 -20.21
N VAL A 271 -56.56 22.42 -19.01
CA VAL A 271 -55.38 22.87 -18.28
C VAL A 271 -55.20 21.95 -17.09
N PHE A 272 -53.97 21.51 -16.85
CA PHE A 272 -53.62 20.68 -15.71
C PHE A 272 -52.20 20.97 -15.24
N THR A 273 -51.94 20.73 -13.95
CA THR A 273 -50.59 20.69 -13.40
C THR A 273 -49.98 19.30 -13.50
N VAL A 274 -48.65 19.20 -13.39
CA VAL A 274 -47.94 17.91 -13.35
C VAL A 274 -48.47 17.02 -12.22
N ASP A 275 -48.70 17.58 -11.02
CA ASP A 275 -49.22 16.83 -9.89
C ASP A 275 -50.65 16.32 -10.12
N GLU A 276 -51.50 17.14 -10.75
CA GLU A 276 -52.87 16.75 -11.10
C GLU A 276 -52.89 15.58 -12.10
N ILE A 277 -52.06 15.63 -13.15
CA ILE A 277 -52.02 14.55 -14.14
C ILE A 277 -51.38 13.28 -13.56
N LEU A 278 -50.33 13.41 -12.73
CA LEU A 278 -49.69 12.29 -12.05
C LEU A 278 -50.68 11.54 -11.15
N GLN A 279 -51.43 12.28 -10.31
CA GLN A 279 -52.46 11.71 -9.44
C GLN A 279 -53.62 11.10 -10.22
N LYS A 280 -54.12 11.81 -11.24
CA LYS A 280 -55.24 11.36 -12.09
C LYS A 280 -54.94 10.05 -12.81
N LEU A 281 -53.69 9.84 -13.22
CA LEU A 281 -53.23 8.64 -13.93
C LEU A 281 -52.72 7.54 -13.00
N GLY A 282 -52.64 7.78 -11.69
CA GLY A 282 -52.09 6.82 -10.73
C GLY A 282 -50.62 6.48 -11.00
N ILE A 283 -49.85 7.44 -11.52
CA ILE A 283 -48.41 7.31 -11.69
C ILE A 283 -47.76 7.45 -10.31
N ILE A 284 -46.77 6.62 -10.00
CA ILE A 284 -46.10 6.66 -8.68
C ILE A 284 -45.34 7.98 -8.48
N ASN A 285 -45.35 8.50 -7.25
CA ASN A 285 -44.82 9.83 -6.92
C ASN A 285 -43.32 10.01 -7.21
N SER A 286 -42.52 8.94 -7.28
CA SER A 286 -41.10 9.05 -7.65
C SER A 286 -40.90 9.53 -9.09
N TYR A 287 -41.92 9.43 -9.96
CA TYR A 287 -41.86 9.85 -11.35
C TYR A 287 -42.39 11.27 -11.62
N THR A 288 -42.50 12.16 -10.63
CA THR A 288 -42.94 13.55 -10.86
C THR A 288 -42.08 14.27 -11.91
N MET A 289 -40.76 14.22 -11.77
CA MET A 289 -39.81 14.86 -12.69
C MET A 289 -39.92 14.27 -14.11
N LEU A 290 -40.00 12.95 -14.20
CA LEU A 290 -40.17 12.24 -15.47
C LEU A 290 -41.52 12.57 -16.13
N THR A 291 -42.59 12.66 -15.34
CA THR A 291 -43.93 13.01 -15.83
C THR A 291 -43.95 14.42 -16.40
N ASN A 292 -43.29 15.38 -15.72
CA ASN A 292 -43.09 16.72 -16.27
C ASN A 292 -42.33 16.66 -17.61
N ARG A 293 -41.25 15.87 -17.69
CA ARG A 293 -40.50 15.69 -18.96
C ARG A 293 -41.36 15.09 -20.07
N TYR A 294 -42.25 14.14 -19.76
CA TYR A 294 -43.19 13.59 -20.74
C TYR A 294 -44.22 14.63 -21.21
N CYS A 295 -44.68 15.53 -20.34
CA CYS A 295 -45.49 16.68 -20.74
C CYS A 295 -44.72 17.64 -21.65
N GLN A 296 -43.44 17.89 -21.39
CA GLN A 296 -42.59 18.68 -22.29
C GLN A 296 -42.45 18.02 -23.66
N ILE A 297 -42.28 16.69 -23.74
CA ILE A 297 -42.27 15.97 -25.02
C ILE A 297 -43.60 16.17 -25.76
N PHE A 298 -44.74 16.13 -25.08
CA PHE A 298 -46.02 16.45 -25.72
C PHE A 298 -46.12 17.91 -26.18
N ALA A 299 -45.45 18.86 -25.50
CA ALA A 299 -45.35 20.23 -25.95
C ALA A 299 -44.44 20.38 -27.19
N GLU A 300 -43.30 19.66 -27.23
CA GLU A 300 -42.41 19.56 -28.40
C GLU A 300 -43.16 19.00 -29.63
N GLU A 301 -44.08 18.06 -29.43
CA GLU A 301 -44.96 17.49 -30.46
C GLU A 301 -46.18 18.38 -30.82
N GLY A 302 -46.31 19.55 -30.18
CA GLY A 302 -47.39 20.51 -30.41
C GLY A 302 -48.77 20.05 -29.90
N ILE A 303 -48.82 19.10 -28.97
CA ILE A 303 -50.05 18.64 -28.31
C ILE A 303 -50.37 19.54 -27.12
N LEU A 304 -49.35 19.88 -26.34
CA LEU A 304 -49.46 20.76 -25.17
C LEU A 304 -48.81 22.11 -25.43
N PHE A 305 -49.24 23.11 -24.67
CA PHE A 305 -48.59 24.39 -24.51
C PHE A 305 -48.27 24.60 -23.04
N GLU A 306 -47.03 24.96 -22.74
CA GLU A 306 -46.56 25.23 -21.39
C GLU A 306 -47.03 26.64 -20.95
N LEU A 307 -47.91 26.70 -19.94
CA LEU A 307 -48.47 27.95 -19.42
C LEU A 307 -47.58 28.57 -18.34
N GLU A 308 -47.06 27.71 -17.47
CA GLU A 308 -46.08 28.05 -16.45
C GLU A 308 -44.94 27.05 -16.56
N ALA A 309 -43.71 27.58 -16.59
CA ALA A 309 -42.52 26.78 -16.85
C ALA A 309 -42.40 25.63 -15.84
N ASN A 310 -42.40 24.40 -16.34
CA ASN A 310 -42.19 23.14 -15.63
C ASN A 310 -43.28 22.73 -14.65
N SER A 311 -44.46 23.33 -14.70
CA SER A 311 -45.53 23.05 -13.72
C SER A 311 -46.91 22.86 -14.35
N GLN A 312 -47.28 23.66 -15.36
CA GLN A 312 -48.65 23.73 -15.85
C GLN A 312 -48.74 23.73 -17.38
N TYR A 313 -49.61 22.88 -17.91
CA TYR A 313 -49.77 22.65 -19.34
C TYR A 313 -51.22 22.80 -19.79
N LYS A 314 -51.40 23.23 -21.03
CA LYS A 314 -52.69 23.33 -21.73
C LYS A 314 -52.71 22.45 -22.97
N VAL A 315 -53.76 21.66 -23.16
CA VAL A 315 -53.98 20.90 -24.40
C VAL A 315 -54.39 21.87 -25.52
N ILE A 316 -53.51 22.07 -26.50
CA ILE A 316 -53.77 22.95 -27.67
C ILE A 316 -54.17 22.18 -28.92
N LYS A 317 -53.85 20.89 -28.98
CA LYS A 317 -54.23 19.98 -30.06
C LYS A 317 -54.54 18.62 -29.47
N LEU A 318 -55.61 17.98 -29.94
CA LEU A 318 -55.90 16.61 -29.52
C LEU A 318 -54.84 15.67 -30.09
N PRO A 319 -54.22 14.80 -29.27
CA PRO A 319 -53.28 13.81 -29.76
C PRO A 319 -54.00 12.73 -30.58
N PRO A 320 -53.28 11.97 -31.42
CA PRO A 320 -53.85 10.82 -32.12
C PRO A 320 -54.55 9.84 -31.16
N SER A 321 -55.55 9.14 -31.67
CA SER A 321 -56.28 8.14 -30.90
C SER A 321 -55.36 7.00 -30.44
N LEU A 322 -55.82 6.22 -29.46
CA LEU A 322 -55.07 5.03 -29.00
C LEU A 322 -54.83 4.05 -30.15
N ALA A 323 -55.83 3.81 -31.00
CA ALA A 323 -55.71 2.89 -32.14
C ALA A 323 -54.66 3.37 -33.16
N GLU A 324 -54.67 4.65 -33.52
CA GLU A 324 -53.64 5.23 -34.41
C GLU A 324 -52.24 5.19 -33.76
N THR A 325 -52.19 5.39 -32.44
CA THR A 325 -50.93 5.34 -31.68
C THR A 325 -50.33 3.93 -31.70
N GLU A 326 -51.14 2.91 -31.42
CA GLU A 326 -50.71 1.51 -31.45
C GLU A 326 -50.32 1.06 -32.86
N GLN A 327 -51.08 1.46 -33.88
CA GLN A 327 -50.75 1.17 -35.27
C GLN A 327 -49.38 1.75 -35.68
N VAL A 328 -49.07 2.99 -35.28
CA VAL A 328 -47.77 3.62 -35.60
C VAL A 328 -46.62 2.94 -34.84
N ILE A 329 -46.83 2.53 -33.59
CA ILE A 329 -45.83 1.75 -32.84
C ILE A 329 -45.51 0.46 -33.60
N GLU A 330 -46.53 -0.32 -33.97
CA GLU A 330 -46.35 -1.57 -34.72
C GLU A 330 -45.62 -1.36 -36.04
N GLN A 331 -45.96 -0.30 -36.78
CA GLN A 331 -45.27 0.06 -38.03
C GLN A 331 -43.79 0.38 -37.82
N ILE A 332 -43.47 1.20 -36.82
CA ILE A 332 -42.08 1.60 -36.54
C ILE A 332 -41.26 0.41 -36.05
N VAL A 333 -41.79 -0.38 -35.12
CA VAL A 333 -41.13 -1.58 -34.60
C VAL A 333 -40.90 -2.59 -35.73
N ALA A 334 -41.90 -2.81 -36.60
CA ALA A 334 -41.76 -3.70 -37.74
C ALA A 334 -40.71 -3.21 -38.75
N ALA A 335 -40.62 -1.90 -38.98
CA ALA A 335 -39.62 -1.28 -39.86
C ALA A 335 -38.21 -1.24 -39.24
N SER A 336 -38.08 -1.48 -37.93
CA SER A 336 -36.81 -1.38 -37.20
C SER A 336 -36.34 -2.74 -36.65
N LYS A 337 -36.89 -3.84 -37.17
CA LYS A 337 -36.54 -5.22 -36.73
C LYS A 337 -35.07 -5.57 -36.89
N ASP A 338 -34.40 -4.95 -37.87
CA ASP A 338 -32.98 -5.14 -38.16
C ASP A 338 -32.09 -4.07 -37.50
N GLU A 339 -32.67 -3.14 -36.71
CA GLU A 339 -31.86 -2.17 -35.96
C GLU A 339 -31.08 -2.84 -34.81
N ALA A 340 -30.02 -2.16 -34.39
CA ALA A 340 -29.09 -2.65 -33.39
C ALA A 340 -29.75 -2.89 -32.01
N VAL A 341 -29.02 -3.61 -31.16
CA VAL A 341 -29.44 -4.02 -29.80
C VAL A 341 -29.96 -2.85 -28.96
N ASP A 342 -29.45 -1.65 -29.19
CA ASP A 342 -29.84 -0.44 -28.48
C ASP A 342 -31.31 -0.03 -28.73
N PHE A 343 -31.83 -0.22 -29.95
CA PHE A 343 -33.26 -0.02 -30.27
C PHE A 343 -34.15 -0.97 -29.46
N ARG A 344 -33.71 -2.23 -29.30
CA ARG A 344 -34.46 -3.27 -28.58
C ARG A 344 -34.61 -2.94 -27.09
N VAL A 345 -33.67 -2.19 -26.51
CA VAL A 345 -33.79 -1.70 -25.13
C VAL A 345 -34.88 -0.63 -25.02
N ILE A 346 -34.96 0.28 -26.00
CA ILE A 346 -36.02 1.30 -26.10
C ILE A 346 -37.38 0.64 -26.26
N GLU A 347 -37.51 -0.34 -27.17
CA GLU A 347 -38.71 -1.13 -27.37
C GLU A 347 -39.15 -1.80 -26.06
N LEU A 348 -38.23 -2.51 -25.39
CA LEU A 348 -38.51 -3.20 -24.13
C LEU A 348 -39.02 -2.24 -23.03
N CYS A 349 -38.38 -1.07 -22.88
CA CYS A 349 -38.82 -0.07 -21.90
C CYS A 349 -40.18 0.52 -22.28
N GLY A 350 -40.40 0.84 -23.56
CA GLY A 350 -41.68 1.33 -24.08
C GLY A 350 -42.84 0.34 -23.94
N GLU A 351 -42.59 -0.95 -24.14
CA GLU A 351 -43.57 -2.01 -23.91
C GLU A 351 -43.96 -2.17 -22.45
N LYS A 352 -43.02 -1.96 -21.53
CA LYS A 352 -43.27 -2.06 -20.09
C LYS A 352 -43.66 -0.73 -19.43
N LEU A 353 -43.60 0.39 -20.15
CA LEU A 353 -43.72 1.74 -19.59
C LEU A 353 -44.97 1.94 -18.72
N THR A 354 -46.14 1.49 -19.18
CA THR A 354 -47.39 1.59 -18.39
C THR A 354 -47.31 0.86 -17.04
N ALA A 355 -46.72 -0.34 -17.03
CA ALA A 355 -46.56 -1.13 -15.82
C ALA A 355 -45.48 -0.54 -14.89
N ILE A 356 -44.45 0.07 -15.47
CA ILE A 356 -43.40 0.76 -14.71
C ILE A 356 -43.97 2.01 -14.03
N LEU A 357 -44.64 2.89 -14.77
CA LEU A 357 -45.20 4.13 -14.24
C LEU A 357 -46.24 3.89 -13.12
N SER A 358 -46.96 2.77 -13.17
CA SER A 358 -47.90 2.36 -12.11
C SER A 358 -47.26 1.57 -10.96
N GLY A 359 -45.94 1.38 -10.97
CA GLY A 359 -45.19 0.65 -9.94
C GLY A 359 -45.37 -0.88 -9.96
N LYS A 360 -46.03 -1.43 -10.98
CA LYS A 360 -46.24 -2.89 -11.14
C LYS A 360 -44.98 -3.63 -11.60
N VAL A 361 -44.07 -2.93 -12.26
CA VAL A 361 -42.78 -3.47 -12.75
C VAL A 361 -41.66 -2.51 -12.33
N SER A 362 -40.56 -3.04 -11.82
CA SER A 362 -39.38 -2.25 -11.50
C SER A 362 -38.58 -1.91 -12.76
N ALA A 363 -38.38 -0.62 -13.03
CA ALA A 363 -37.52 -0.16 -14.12
C ALA A 363 -36.08 -0.69 -14.00
N LEU A 364 -35.55 -0.75 -12.78
CA LEU A 364 -34.22 -1.27 -12.49
C LEU A 364 -34.08 -2.72 -12.98
N SER A 365 -35.08 -3.57 -12.70
CA SER A 365 -35.07 -4.97 -13.14
C SER A 365 -35.19 -5.15 -14.66
N VAL A 366 -35.74 -4.15 -15.37
CA VAL A 366 -35.87 -4.16 -16.84
C VAL A 366 -34.54 -3.78 -17.49
N LEU A 367 -33.88 -2.75 -16.97
CA LEU A 367 -32.61 -2.24 -17.51
C LEU A 367 -31.39 -3.07 -17.06
N PHE A 368 -31.47 -3.70 -15.89
CA PHE A 368 -30.41 -4.54 -15.30
C PHE A 368 -30.99 -5.92 -14.91
N PRO A 369 -31.30 -6.79 -15.89
CA PRO A 369 -31.83 -8.12 -15.62
C PRO A 369 -30.81 -9.01 -14.90
N GLU A 370 -31.29 -9.92 -14.04
CA GLU A 370 -30.42 -10.85 -13.27
C GLU A 370 -29.65 -11.83 -14.18
N GLU A 371 -30.19 -12.14 -15.36
CA GLU A 371 -29.51 -12.92 -16.38
C GLU A 371 -28.37 -12.11 -17.01
N LYS A 372 -27.14 -12.36 -16.53
CA LYS A 372 -25.88 -11.69 -16.91
C LYS A 372 -25.52 -11.74 -18.41
N THR A 373 -26.31 -12.43 -19.23
CA THR A 373 -26.09 -12.62 -20.68
C THR A 373 -27.11 -11.89 -21.56
N SER A 374 -28.06 -11.14 -20.99
CA SER A 374 -29.02 -10.38 -21.81
C SER A 374 -28.32 -9.24 -22.56
N GLU A 375 -28.22 -9.37 -23.88
CA GLU A 375 -27.75 -8.28 -24.76
C GLU A 375 -28.66 -7.05 -24.68
N VAL A 376 -29.95 -7.25 -24.42
CA VAL A 376 -30.92 -6.16 -24.20
C VAL A 376 -30.85 -5.72 -22.74
N SER A 377 -29.94 -4.80 -22.45
CA SER A 377 -29.69 -4.22 -21.13
C SER A 377 -29.11 -2.80 -21.24
N ALA A 378 -29.07 -2.06 -20.13
CA ALA A 378 -28.40 -0.77 -20.06
C ALA A 378 -26.91 -0.87 -20.43
N GLU A 379 -26.23 -1.94 -20.00
CA GLU A 379 -24.85 -2.21 -20.40
C GLU A 379 -24.74 -2.47 -21.92
N GLY A 380 -25.67 -3.23 -22.49
CA GLY A 380 -25.75 -3.47 -23.94
C GLY A 380 -25.93 -2.17 -24.72
N TYR A 381 -26.75 -1.24 -24.23
CA TYR A 381 -26.91 0.10 -24.80
C TYR A 381 -25.60 0.90 -24.77
N TYR A 382 -24.93 0.99 -23.62
CA TYR A 382 -23.66 1.76 -23.50
C TYR A 382 -22.48 1.17 -24.28
N ASN A 383 -22.55 -0.09 -24.70
CA ASN A 383 -21.49 -0.71 -25.51
C ASN A 383 -21.81 -0.68 -27.02
N ASN A 384 -23.08 -0.67 -27.41
CA ASN A 384 -23.50 -0.87 -28.80
C ASN A 384 -24.38 0.24 -29.38
N CYS A 385 -24.68 1.29 -28.62
CA CYS A 385 -25.48 2.41 -29.11
C CYS A 385 -24.82 3.05 -30.35
N PHE A 386 -25.62 3.28 -31.39
CA PHE A 386 -25.15 3.83 -32.66
C PHE A 386 -24.53 5.23 -32.52
N MET A 387 -24.79 5.94 -31.43
CA MET A 387 -24.17 7.25 -31.13
C MET A 387 -22.70 7.14 -30.73
N LEU A 388 -22.28 5.99 -30.17
CA LEU A 388 -20.96 5.81 -29.55
C LEU A 388 -19.80 5.97 -30.52
N PRO A 389 -19.81 5.43 -31.77
CA PRO A 389 -18.69 5.60 -32.68
C PRO A 389 -18.32 7.06 -32.92
N LYS A 390 -19.30 7.95 -33.13
CA LYS A 390 -19.04 9.39 -33.34
C LYS A 390 -18.49 10.06 -32.09
N PHE A 391 -19.05 9.71 -30.93
CA PHE A 391 -18.58 10.18 -29.64
C PHE A 391 -17.13 9.75 -29.36
N HIS A 392 -16.82 8.47 -29.57
CA HIS A 392 -15.50 7.89 -29.41
C HIS A 392 -14.49 8.49 -30.38
N THR A 393 -14.84 8.69 -31.66
CA THR A 393 -13.93 9.32 -32.61
C THR A 393 -13.61 10.77 -32.24
N THR A 394 -14.57 11.53 -31.69
CA THR A 394 -14.30 12.88 -31.18
C THR A 394 -13.35 12.85 -30.00
N LEU A 395 -13.61 11.96 -29.03
CA LEU A 395 -12.75 11.76 -27.87
C LEU A 395 -11.32 11.38 -28.29
N GLN A 396 -11.18 10.48 -29.25
CA GLN A 396 -9.88 10.08 -29.83
C GLN A 396 -9.11 11.26 -30.41
N HIS A 397 -9.77 12.18 -31.11
CA HIS A 397 -9.10 13.35 -31.69
C HIS A 397 -8.62 14.31 -30.61
N VAL A 398 -9.43 14.54 -29.58
CA VAL A 398 -9.03 15.38 -28.43
C VAL A 398 -7.82 14.77 -27.72
N PHE A 399 -7.87 13.48 -27.39
CA PHE A 399 -6.74 12.80 -26.74
C PHE A 399 -5.50 12.76 -27.62
N ARG A 400 -5.61 12.40 -28.91
CA ARG A 400 -4.46 12.44 -29.84
C ARG A 400 -3.85 13.83 -29.90
N LYS A 401 -4.67 14.89 -29.93
CA LYS A 401 -4.14 16.25 -29.98
C LYS A 401 -3.35 16.62 -28.72
N VAL A 402 -3.85 16.26 -27.54
CA VAL A 402 -3.15 16.45 -26.25
C VAL A 402 -1.86 15.62 -26.18
N LEU A 403 -1.87 14.41 -26.71
CA LEU A 403 -0.73 13.49 -26.61
C LEU A 403 0.34 13.71 -27.68
N CYS A 404 -0.02 14.08 -28.91
CA CYS A 404 0.97 14.38 -29.96
C CYS A 404 1.88 15.55 -29.55
N THR A 405 1.35 16.58 -28.88
CA THR A 405 2.18 17.67 -28.35
C THR A 405 3.23 17.21 -27.33
N HIS A 406 3.02 16.06 -26.69
CA HIS A 406 4.01 15.44 -25.81
C HIS A 406 5.01 14.60 -26.61
N SER A 407 4.54 13.82 -27.58
CA SER A 407 5.41 13.05 -28.48
C SER A 407 6.36 13.95 -29.29
N ASP A 408 6.04 15.23 -29.48
CA ASP A 408 6.90 16.20 -30.16
C ASP A 408 8.07 16.72 -29.30
N LEU A 409 8.07 16.47 -27.98
CA LEU A 409 9.15 16.89 -27.08
C LEU A 409 10.42 16.05 -27.27
N PRO A 410 11.61 16.54 -26.86
CA PRO A 410 12.81 15.71 -26.72
C PRO A 410 12.57 14.52 -25.76
N GLU A 411 13.23 13.38 -25.98
CA GLU A 411 12.98 12.14 -25.22
C GLU A 411 13.22 12.29 -23.72
N GLU A 412 14.20 13.12 -23.35
CA GLU A 412 14.53 13.53 -22.00
C GLU A 412 13.40 14.29 -21.28
N ASP A 413 12.56 14.99 -22.04
CA ASP A 413 11.42 15.79 -21.53
C ASP A 413 10.08 15.02 -21.61
N ARG A 414 10.04 13.85 -22.28
CA ARG A 414 8.85 12.99 -22.42
C ARG A 414 8.51 12.23 -21.14
N GLY A 415 8.13 12.94 -20.08
CA GLY A 415 7.70 12.32 -18.82
C GLY A 415 6.51 11.36 -18.95
N ILE A 416 6.27 10.53 -17.94
CA ILE A 416 5.05 9.75 -17.69
C ILE A 416 3.86 10.70 -17.52
N ILE A 417 2.84 10.52 -18.36
CA ILE A 417 1.55 11.22 -18.26
C ILE A 417 0.63 10.48 -17.29
N ARG A 418 0.05 11.18 -16.31
CA ARG A 418 -0.92 10.60 -15.39
C ARG A 418 -2.33 10.97 -15.76
N VAL A 419 -3.15 9.95 -15.97
CA VAL A 419 -4.57 10.09 -16.29
C VAL A 419 -5.41 9.58 -15.14
N LEU A 420 -6.47 10.29 -14.79
CA LEU A 420 -7.54 9.78 -13.94
C LEU A 420 -8.86 9.84 -14.71
N GLU A 421 -9.55 8.70 -14.80
CA GLU A 421 -10.88 8.60 -15.37
C GLU A 421 -11.92 8.51 -14.24
N ILE A 422 -12.80 9.50 -14.14
CA ILE A 422 -13.92 9.57 -13.20
C ILE A 422 -15.10 8.80 -13.80
N GLY A 423 -15.66 7.86 -13.04
CA GLY A 423 -16.87 7.13 -13.44
C GLY A 423 -16.65 6.27 -14.67
N ALA A 424 -15.54 5.55 -14.73
CA ALA A 424 -15.17 4.73 -15.87
C ALA A 424 -16.19 3.60 -16.14
N GLY A 425 -16.94 3.16 -15.13
CA GLY A 425 -18.05 2.22 -15.27
C GLY A 425 -17.64 0.93 -15.97
N THR A 426 -18.19 0.66 -17.15
CA THR A 426 -17.89 -0.54 -17.96
C THR A 426 -16.58 -0.45 -18.74
N GLY A 427 -15.89 0.69 -18.69
CA GLY A 427 -14.65 0.97 -19.40
C GLY A 427 -14.85 1.31 -20.87
N SER A 428 -16.04 1.77 -21.27
CA SER A 428 -16.37 2.07 -22.68
C SER A 428 -15.43 3.12 -23.27
N SER A 429 -15.20 4.24 -22.56
CA SER A 429 -14.24 5.26 -22.98
C SER A 429 -12.78 4.84 -22.76
N THR A 430 -12.49 4.09 -21.69
CA THR A 430 -11.16 3.52 -21.43
C THR A 430 -10.63 2.68 -22.60
N LYS A 431 -11.48 1.83 -23.21
CA LYS A 431 -11.15 1.02 -24.41
C LYS A 431 -10.71 1.85 -25.61
N ILE A 432 -11.09 3.12 -25.64
CA ILE A 432 -10.81 4.04 -26.73
C ILE A 432 -9.55 4.87 -26.44
N VAL A 433 -9.36 5.27 -25.18
CA VAL A 433 -8.27 6.14 -24.76
C VAL A 433 -6.95 5.39 -24.63
N LEU A 434 -6.93 4.21 -23.97
CA LEU A 434 -5.69 3.47 -23.72
C LEU A 434 -4.92 3.08 -24.99
N PRO A 435 -5.55 2.59 -26.08
CA PRO A 435 -4.83 2.28 -27.32
C PRO A 435 -4.07 3.46 -27.92
N ILE A 436 -4.55 4.70 -27.72
CA ILE A 436 -3.90 5.91 -28.25
C ILE A 436 -2.52 6.09 -27.62
N PHE A 437 -2.39 5.82 -26.31
CA PHE A 437 -1.11 5.92 -25.63
C PHE A 437 -0.09 4.89 -26.13
N GLU A 438 -0.54 3.67 -26.43
CA GLU A 438 0.33 2.62 -26.99
C GLU A 438 0.72 2.96 -28.45
N GLU A 439 -0.22 3.43 -29.27
CA GLU A 439 0.02 3.86 -30.66
C GLU A 439 1.04 4.99 -30.76
N LEU A 440 0.98 5.95 -29.83
CA LEU A 440 1.90 7.10 -29.78
C LEU A 440 3.16 6.82 -28.94
N GLU A 441 3.38 5.57 -28.52
CA GLU A 441 4.51 5.14 -27.67
C GLU A 441 4.73 6.05 -26.44
N THR A 442 3.64 6.57 -25.89
CA THR A 442 3.67 7.55 -24.81
C THR A 442 3.80 6.83 -23.48
N ARG A 443 4.68 7.31 -22.58
CA ARG A 443 4.77 6.77 -21.21
C ARG A 443 3.59 7.28 -20.38
N TYR A 444 2.84 6.40 -19.73
CA TYR A 444 1.68 6.81 -18.92
C TYR A 444 1.40 5.93 -17.70
N GLN A 445 0.59 6.49 -16.80
CA GLN A 445 -0.10 5.80 -15.70
C GLN A 445 -1.59 6.18 -15.74
N TYR A 446 -2.47 5.19 -15.75
CA TYR A 446 -3.91 5.36 -15.85
C TYR A 446 -4.59 4.96 -14.54
N THR A 447 -5.32 5.87 -13.91
CA THR A 447 -6.12 5.59 -12.72
C THR A 447 -7.58 5.46 -13.12
N TYR A 448 -8.04 4.21 -13.21
CA TYR A 448 -9.42 3.84 -13.48
C TYR A 448 -10.24 3.97 -12.20
N THR A 449 -11.25 4.86 -12.19
CA THR A 449 -12.07 5.06 -11.00
C THR A 449 -13.56 4.92 -11.26
N ASP A 450 -14.27 4.44 -10.26
CA ASP A 450 -15.73 4.42 -10.21
C ASP A 450 -16.19 4.53 -8.75
N ILE A 451 -17.42 4.99 -8.51
CA ILE A 451 -18.01 5.03 -7.17
C ILE A 451 -18.25 3.61 -6.64
N SER A 452 -18.47 2.64 -7.53
CA SER A 452 -18.72 1.24 -7.19
C SER A 452 -17.53 0.34 -7.55
N PRO A 453 -16.98 -0.43 -6.61
CA PRO A 453 -15.91 -1.39 -6.91
C PRO A 453 -16.39 -2.57 -7.78
N ALA A 454 -17.71 -2.74 -7.97
CA ALA A 454 -18.28 -3.85 -8.74
C ALA A 454 -17.79 -3.89 -10.20
N PHE A 455 -17.37 -2.75 -10.75
CA PHE A 455 -16.86 -2.63 -12.11
C PHE A 455 -15.41 -3.10 -12.29
N PHE A 456 -14.62 -3.19 -11.21
CA PHE A 456 -13.18 -3.43 -11.31
C PHE A 456 -12.84 -4.85 -11.76
N ASN A 457 -13.53 -5.87 -11.24
CA ASN A 457 -13.23 -7.26 -11.62
C ASN A 457 -13.37 -7.52 -13.13
N LYS A 458 -14.38 -6.92 -13.77
CA LYS A 458 -14.58 -7.04 -15.22
C LYS A 458 -13.57 -6.20 -15.99
N ALA A 459 -13.31 -4.98 -15.54
CA ALA A 459 -12.33 -4.09 -16.14
C ALA A 459 -10.91 -4.67 -16.08
N GLU A 460 -10.50 -5.24 -14.96
CA GLU A 460 -9.20 -5.93 -14.79
C GLU A 460 -8.99 -7.04 -15.82
N GLY A 461 -10.03 -7.81 -16.13
CA GLY A 461 -9.98 -8.82 -17.20
C GLY A 461 -9.84 -8.21 -18.60
N ILE A 462 -10.57 -7.13 -18.89
CA ILE A 462 -10.53 -6.45 -20.20
C ILE A 462 -9.18 -5.75 -20.44
N PHE A 463 -8.64 -5.10 -19.41
CA PHE A 463 -7.45 -4.25 -19.51
C PHE A 463 -6.18 -4.94 -18.99
N GLN A 464 -6.22 -6.25 -18.75
CA GLN A 464 -5.06 -7.06 -18.39
C GLN A 464 -3.83 -6.86 -19.30
N PRO A 465 -3.96 -6.66 -20.63
CA PRO A 465 -2.81 -6.40 -21.51
C PRO A 465 -2.00 -5.15 -21.15
N TYR A 466 -2.60 -4.16 -20.50
CA TYR A 466 -1.91 -2.92 -20.09
C TYR A 466 -1.12 -3.10 -18.77
N GLY A 467 -1.33 -4.21 -18.06
CA GLY A 467 -0.56 -4.60 -16.88
C GLY A 467 -0.50 -3.52 -15.80
N LYS A 468 0.71 -3.19 -15.34
CA LYS A 468 0.94 -2.22 -14.25
C LYS A 468 0.73 -0.75 -14.65
N LYS A 469 0.43 -0.46 -15.92
CA LYS A 469 0.15 0.90 -16.40
C LYS A 469 -1.22 1.40 -15.93
N ILE A 470 -2.16 0.50 -15.62
CA ILE A 470 -3.49 0.82 -15.09
C ILE A 470 -3.60 0.48 -13.59
N GLN A 471 -4.25 1.35 -12.84
CA GLN A 471 -4.54 1.21 -11.41
C GLN A 471 -6.04 1.43 -11.18
N TYR A 472 -6.65 0.62 -10.31
CA TYR A 472 -8.08 0.69 -10.00
C TYR A 472 -8.28 1.28 -8.62
N LYS A 473 -9.17 2.26 -8.50
CA LYS A 473 -9.45 2.91 -7.22
C LYS A 473 -10.86 3.47 -7.15
N VAL A 474 -11.51 3.30 -5.99
CA VAL A 474 -12.84 3.89 -5.77
C VAL A 474 -12.73 5.40 -5.66
N LEU A 475 -13.60 6.13 -6.37
CA LEU A 475 -13.75 7.58 -6.26
C LEU A 475 -15.23 7.97 -6.33
N ASN A 476 -15.72 8.57 -5.25
CA ASN A 476 -16.92 9.38 -5.27
C ASN A 476 -16.53 10.85 -5.51
N ILE A 477 -16.79 11.36 -6.72
CA ILE A 477 -16.47 12.75 -7.08
C ILE A 477 -17.34 13.77 -6.34
N GLU A 478 -18.46 13.35 -5.75
CA GLU A 478 -19.32 14.20 -4.92
C GLU A 478 -18.73 14.48 -3.53
N SER A 479 -17.67 13.75 -3.14
CA SER A 479 -16.98 13.89 -1.85
C SER A 479 -15.55 14.34 -2.03
N ASP A 480 -14.97 14.90 -0.96
CA ASP A 480 -13.58 15.38 -0.96
C ASP A 480 -12.61 14.26 -1.41
N PRO A 481 -11.88 14.42 -2.54
CA PRO A 481 -10.98 13.38 -3.04
C PRO A 481 -9.80 13.08 -2.10
N LEU A 482 -9.40 14.04 -1.26
CA LEU A 482 -8.25 13.91 -0.36
C LEU A 482 -8.51 12.93 0.79
N GLU A 483 -9.76 12.89 1.24
CA GLU A 483 -10.27 11.91 2.21
C GLU A 483 -10.28 10.49 1.63
N GLN A 484 -10.46 10.41 0.32
CA GLN A 484 -10.45 9.17 -0.46
C GLN A 484 -9.02 8.79 -0.89
N SER A 485 -8.01 9.38 -0.23
CA SER A 485 -6.57 9.14 -0.43
C SER A 485 -6.07 9.46 -1.83
N PHE A 486 -6.72 10.37 -2.55
CA PHE A 486 -6.17 10.92 -3.80
C PHE A 486 -5.19 12.04 -3.52
N ILE A 487 -4.21 12.18 -4.41
CA ILE A 487 -3.16 13.17 -4.29
C ILE A 487 -3.65 14.46 -4.96
N PRO A 488 -3.62 15.62 -4.28
CA PRO A 488 -4.00 16.89 -4.88
C PRO A 488 -3.03 17.26 -6.02
N HIS A 489 -3.55 17.83 -7.10
CA HIS A 489 -2.77 18.31 -8.25
C HIS A 489 -1.82 17.25 -8.83
N HIS A 490 -2.30 16.03 -8.92
CA HIS A 490 -1.46 14.87 -9.26
C HIS A 490 -1.58 14.44 -10.72
N TYR A 491 -2.74 14.65 -11.32
CA TYR A 491 -3.07 14.13 -12.63
C TYR A 491 -2.86 15.20 -13.69
N ASP A 492 -2.15 14.83 -14.76
CA ASP A 492 -1.93 15.70 -15.92
C ASP A 492 -3.20 15.77 -16.78
N ILE A 493 -4.02 14.71 -16.77
CA ILE A 493 -5.33 14.67 -17.43
C ILE A 493 -6.36 14.09 -16.44
N VAL A 494 -7.44 14.82 -16.16
CA VAL A 494 -8.65 14.27 -15.55
C VAL A 494 -9.74 14.21 -16.59
N PHE A 495 -10.28 13.02 -16.76
CA PHE A 495 -11.27 12.68 -17.77
C PHE A 495 -12.53 12.16 -17.10
N ALA A 496 -13.70 12.56 -17.58
CA ALA A 496 -14.99 12.08 -17.09
C ALA A 496 -15.93 11.83 -18.27
N SER A 497 -16.55 10.65 -18.34
CA SER A 497 -17.44 10.26 -19.43
C SER A 497 -18.83 9.93 -18.91
N ASN A 498 -19.82 10.75 -19.26
CA ASN A 498 -21.23 10.58 -18.91
C ASN A 498 -21.47 10.27 -17.41
N VAL A 499 -20.82 11.03 -16.53
CA VAL A 499 -20.89 10.82 -15.07
C VAL A 499 -21.25 12.07 -14.29
N LEU A 500 -20.80 13.26 -14.73
CA LEU A 500 -20.99 14.46 -13.93
C LEU A 500 -22.44 14.94 -13.95
N HIS A 501 -23.20 14.65 -15.00
CA HIS A 501 -24.64 14.91 -15.00
C HIS A 501 -25.41 14.08 -13.95
N ALA A 502 -24.85 12.96 -13.47
CA ALA A 502 -25.48 12.06 -12.50
C ALA A 502 -25.18 12.42 -11.02
N THR A 503 -24.41 13.49 -10.77
CA THR A 503 -24.11 13.98 -9.42
C THR A 503 -25.18 14.94 -8.90
N GLN A 504 -25.23 15.14 -7.59
CA GLN A 504 -26.19 16.05 -6.95
C GLN A 504 -25.90 17.52 -7.25
N ASP A 505 -24.63 17.88 -7.40
CA ASP A 505 -24.14 19.25 -7.64
C ASP A 505 -22.95 19.21 -8.62
N ILE A 506 -23.14 19.81 -9.80
CA ILE A 506 -22.10 19.85 -10.84
C ILE A 506 -20.93 20.75 -10.42
N LYS A 507 -21.18 21.86 -9.72
CA LYS A 507 -20.13 22.78 -9.27
C LYS A 507 -19.21 22.10 -8.28
N GLU A 508 -19.76 21.39 -7.30
CA GLU A 508 -18.95 20.65 -6.33
C GLU A 508 -18.14 19.54 -7.01
N SER A 509 -18.74 18.84 -7.98
CA SER A 509 -18.05 17.79 -8.72
C SER A 509 -16.89 18.34 -9.58
N LEU A 510 -17.09 19.49 -10.25
CA LEU A 510 -16.05 20.19 -11.00
C LEU A 510 -14.94 20.72 -10.09
N ARG A 511 -15.30 21.26 -8.92
CA ARG A 511 -14.34 21.69 -7.90
C ARG A 511 -13.49 20.52 -7.41
N ASN A 512 -14.08 19.37 -7.12
CA ASN A 512 -13.35 18.18 -6.72
C ASN A 512 -12.46 17.63 -7.85
N ALA A 513 -12.92 17.69 -9.10
CA ALA A 513 -12.07 17.37 -10.26
C ALA A 513 -10.88 18.35 -10.37
N ARG A 514 -11.10 19.64 -10.11
CA ARG A 514 -10.04 20.66 -10.10
C ARG A 514 -8.98 20.40 -9.04
N VAL A 515 -9.35 19.89 -7.86
CA VAL A 515 -8.40 19.46 -6.81
C VAL A 515 -7.46 18.36 -7.30
N LEU A 516 -7.92 17.48 -8.20
CA LEU A 516 -7.14 16.36 -8.71
C LEU A 516 -6.22 16.74 -9.88
N VAL A 517 -6.67 17.66 -10.75
CA VAL A 517 -5.90 18.14 -11.91
C VAL A 517 -4.72 19.01 -11.45
N LYS A 518 -3.53 18.72 -11.98
CA LYS A 518 -2.34 19.56 -11.83
C LYS A 518 -2.57 20.92 -12.49
N ASP A 519 -1.94 21.98 -11.99
CA ASP A 519 -1.92 23.26 -12.68
C ASP A 519 -1.40 23.10 -14.12
N ASN A 520 -2.06 23.76 -15.07
CA ASN A 520 -1.90 23.58 -16.53
C ASN A 520 -2.27 22.19 -17.09
N GLY A 521 -2.74 21.26 -16.25
CA GLY A 521 -3.26 19.97 -16.66
C GLY A 521 -4.61 20.09 -17.35
N PHE A 522 -5.03 19.01 -18.01
CA PHE A 522 -6.21 18.99 -18.86
C PHE A 522 -7.45 18.43 -18.13
N LEU A 523 -8.58 19.11 -18.32
CA LEU A 523 -9.90 18.55 -18.05
C LEU A 523 -10.52 18.13 -19.38
N VAL A 524 -11.03 16.90 -19.45
CA VAL A 524 -11.81 16.40 -20.58
C VAL A 524 -13.12 15.83 -20.06
N LEU A 525 -14.25 16.40 -20.46
CA LEU A 525 -15.58 15.94 -20.12
C LEU A 525 -16.25 15.46 -21.40
N ALA A 526 -16.75 14.24 -21.39
CA ALA A 526 -17.53 13.69 -22.48
C ALA A 526 -18.96 13.55 -21.97
N GLU A 527 -19.85 14.44 -22.38
CA GLU A 527 -21.16 14.61 -21.72
C GLU A 527 -22.32 14.75 -22.68
N THR A 528 -23.51 14.50 -22.14
CA THR A 528 -24.77 14.87 -22.80
C THR A 528 -25.09 16.34 -22.57
N LEU A 529 -25.39 17.05 -23.65
CA LEU A 529 -25.50 18.52 -23.67
C LEU A 529 -26.94 19.01 -23.84
N ASN A 530 -27.84 18.15 -24.31
CA ASN A 530 -29.27 18.42 -24.45
C ASN A 530 -30.07 17.17 -24.05
N ALA A 531 -31.39 17.32 -23.87
CA ALA A 531 -32.26 16.18 -23.60
C ALA A 531 -32.25 15.19 -24.76
N ILE A 532 -32.26 13.89 -24.44
CA ILE A 532 -32.27 12.78 -25.40
C ILE A 532 -33.42 11.87 -25.01
N ARG A 533 -34.40 11.69 -25.90
CA ARG A 533 -35.62 10.92 -25.60
C ARG A 533 -35.32 9.44 -25.30
N ASP A 534 -34.29 8.86 -25.92
CA ASP A 534 -33.80 7.52 -25.56
C ASP A 534 -33.48 7.43 -24.06
N TYR A 535 -32.87 8.48 -23.49
CA TYR A 535 -32.52 8.51 -22.07
C TYR A 535 -33.79 8.70 -21.23
N ASP A 536 -34.74 9.53 -21.68
CA ASP A 536 -36.02 9.76 -21.01
C ASP A 536 -36.85 8.47 -20.81
N ILE A 537 -36.89 7.59 -21.82
CA ILE A 537 -37.65 6.33 -21.76
C ILE A 537 -36.86 5.17 -21.12
N MET A 538 -35.56 5.33 -20.92
CA MET A 538 -34.70 4.33 -20.28
C MET A 538 -34.24 4.84 -18.90
N PHE A 539 -33.17 5.62 -18.86
CA PHE A 539 -32.53 6.07 -17.62
C PHE A 539 -33.41 7.04 -16.81
N GLY A 540 -34.27 7.81 -17.47
CA GLY A 540 -35.29 8.63 -16.82
C GLY A 540 -36.26 7.83 -15.96
N LEU A 541 -36.36 6.50 -16.14
CA LEU A 541 -37.14 5.62 -15.28
C LEU A 541 -36.41 5.23 -13.97
N LEU A 542 -35.16 5.65 -13.80
CA LEU A 542 -34.34 5.37 -12.63
C LEU A 542 -34.26 6.61 -11.73
N ASP A 543 -34.50 6.43 -10.42
CA ASP A 543 -34.40 7.52 -9.44
C ASP A 543 -33.01 8.20 -9.46
N GLY A 544 -31.96 7.42 -9.77
CA GLY A 544 -30.59 7.89 -9.89
C GLY A 544 -30.40 9.03 -10.92
N TYR A 545 -31.19 9.03 -12.00
CA TYR A 545 -31.08 10.01 -13.08
C TYR A 545 -31.58 11.41 -12.66
N TRP A 546 -32.42 11.48 -11.61
CA TRP A 546 -33.05 12.70 -11.12
C TRP A 546 -32.48 13.21 -9.79
N ARG A 547 -31.28 12.75 -9.39
CA ARG A 547 -30.66 13.06 -8.08
C ARG A 547 -30.21 14.51 -7.90
N PHE A 548 -30.17 15.32 -8.95
CA PHE A 548 -29.64 16.68 -8.90
C PHE A 548 -30.43 17.61 -7.97
N THR A 549 -29.69 18.47 -7.26
CA THR A 549 -30.21 19.40 -6.24
C THR A 549 -29.81 20.86 -6.48
N ASP A 550 -28.85 21.11 -7.36
CA ASP A 550 -28.36 22.41 -7.83
C ASP A 550 -29.35 23.07 -8.81
N ARG A 551 -30.55 23.40 -8.32
CA ARG A 551 -31.66 23.91 -9.13
C ARG A 551 -31.39 25.27 -9.80
N ASP A 552 -30.39 26.01 -9.34
CA ASP A 552 -29.90 27.23 -9.99
C ASP A 552 -29.09 26.95 -11.27
N VAL A 553 -28.54 25.73 -11.39
CA VAL A 553 -27.83 25.24 -12.57
C VAL A 553 -28.75 24.36 -13.42
N ARG A 554 -29.42 23.42 -12.78
CA ARG A 554 -30.29 22.39 -13.37
C ARG A 554 -31.69 22.51 -12.79
N PRO A 555 -32.56 23.37 -13.34
CA PRO A 555 -33.88 23.58 -12.75
C PRO A 555 -34.74 22.31 -12.79
N ASN A 556 -34.73 21.60 -13.92
CA ASN A 556 -35.72 20.58 -14.24
C ASN A 556 -35.18 19.35 -15.00
N TYR A 557 -33.91 19.34 -15.43
CA TYR A 557 -33.33 18.25 -16.22
C TYR A 557 -31.84 18.07 -15.88
N PRO A 558 -31.28 16.83 -15.91
CA PRO A 558 -29.90 16.59 -15.48
C PRO A 558 -28.83 17.19 -16.41
N ASN A 559 -29.16 17.43 -17.66
CA ASN A 559 -28.23 17.93 -18.67
C ASN A 559 -28.19 19.47 -18.66
N ILE A 560 -27.03 20.02 -19.04
CA ILE A 560 -26.85 21.46 -19.26
C ILE A 560 -26.22 21.70 -20.62
N SER A 561 -26.48 22.87 -21.19
CA SER A 561 -25.95 23.22 -22.52
C SER A 561 -24.43 23.32 -22.53
N SER A 562 -23.82 23.22 -23.71
CA SER A 562 -22.38 23.43 -23.91
C SER A 562 -21.90 24.76 -23.34
N GLN A 563 -22.66 25.84 -23.55
CA GLN A 563 -22.28 27.16 -23.03
C GLN A 563 -22.30 27.18 -21.50
N LYS A 564 -23.25 26.48 -20.87
CA LYS A 564 -23.33 26.40 -19.42
C LYS A 564 -22.17 25.56 -18.85
N TRP A 565 -21.81 24.46 -19.50
CA TRP A 565 -20.59 23.69 -19.17
C TRP A 565 -19.34 24.56 -19.24
N GLU A 566 -19.14 25.29 -20.35
CA GLU A 566 -18.00 26.21 -20.51
C GLU A 566 -17.94 27.23 -19.38
N GLN A 567 -19.08 27.87 -19.06
CA GLN A 567 -19.17 28.84 -17.97
C GLN A 567 -18.84 28.25 -16.59
N LEU A 568 -19.37 27.07 -16.28
CA LEU A 568 -19.15 26.43 -14.98
C LEU A 568 -17.71 25.95 -14.83
N CYS A 569 -17.12 25.34 -15.86
CA CYS A 569 -15.72 24.98 -15.84
C CYS A 569 -14.84 26.22 -15.61
N VAL A 570 -15.11 27.33 -16.29
CA VAL A 570 -14.37 28.58 -16.05
C VAL A 570 -14.53 29.08 -14.62
N ALA A 571 -15.76 29.07 -14.09
CA ALA A 571 -16.03 29.48 -12.71
C ALA A 571 -15.32 28.61 -11.67
N GLU A 572 -15.11 27.33 -11.97
CA GLU A 572 -14.48 26.36 -11.06
C GLU A 572 -12.97 26.15 -11.31
N GLY A 573 -12.30 27.11 -11.95
CA GLY A 573 -10.82 27.15 -12.00
C GLY A 573 -10.19 26.50 -13.23
N PHE A 574 -10.93 26.49 -14.33
CA PHE A 574 -10.42 26.08 -15.63
C PHE A 574 -10.40 27.25 -16.62
N GLU A 575 -9.58 27.15 -17.65
CA GLU A 575 -9.42 28.16 -18.70
C GLU A 575 -9.26 27.50 -20.08
N GLY A 576 -9.46 28.29 -21.14
CA GLY A 576 -9.42 27.77 -22.52
C GLY A 576 -10.47 26.68 -22.79
N ILE A 577 -11.56 26.64 -22.01
CA ILE A 577 -12.57 25.58 -22.10
C ILE A 577 -13.41 25.77 -23.37
N LYS A 578 -13.53 24.71 -24.18
CA LYS A 578 -14.41 24.65 -25.34
C LYS A 578 -15.16 23.35 -25.47
N SER A 579 -16.38 23.46 -26.01
CA SER A 579 -17.25 22.34 -26.33
C SER A 579 -17.16 21.97 -27.81
N HIS A 580 -16.82 20.72 -28.08
CA HIS A 580 -16.91 20.10 -29.39
C HIS A 580 -18.20 19.30 -29.48
N LEU A 581 -19.16 19.82 -30.23
CA LEU A 581 -20.48 19.22 -30.38
C LEU A 581 -20.43 17.98 -31.27
N CYS A 582 -21.10 16.92 -30.84
CA CYS A 582 -21.29 15.68 -31.57
C CYS A 582 -22.79 15.41 -31.71
N PHE A 583 -23.18 14.57 -32.68
CA PHE A 583 -24.55 14.03 -32.73
C PHE A 583 -25.62 15.16 -32.73
N ASN A 584 -25.48 16.10 -33.66
CA ASN A 584 -26.31 17.32 -33.77
C ASN A 584 -26.41 18.16 -32.48
N GLY A 585 -25.36 18.15 -31.65
CA GLY A 585 -25.28 18.92 -30.42
C GLY A 585 -25.96 18.28 -29.21
N ARG A 586 -26.45 17.04 -29.32
CA ARG A 586 -27.01 16.29 -28.18
C ARG A 586 -25.92 15.75 -27.24
N LEU A 587 -24.74 15.44 -27.79
CA LEU A 587 -23.54 15.02 -27.06
C LEU A 587 -22.40 15.99 -27.36
N GLY A 588 -21.35 15.99 -26.53
CA GLY A 588 -20.12 16.67 -26.89
C GLY A 588 -18.97 16.43 -25.92
N ILE A 589 -17.80 16.86 -26.35
CA ILE A 589 -16.57 16.86 -25.55
C ILE A 589 -16.27 18.29 -25.11
N VAL A 590 -16.32 18.56 -23.81
CA VAL A 590 -15.91 19.83 -23.21
C VAL A 590 -14.52 19.67 -22.65
N ALA A 591 -13.55 20.45 -23.13
CA ALA A 591 -12.17 20.28 -22.71
C ALA A 591 -11.42 21.60 -22.64
N GLY A 592 -10.41 21.65 -21.77
CA GLY A 592 -9.60 22.83 -21.49
C GLY A 592 -8.58 22.54 -20.39
N LYS A 593 -8.04 23.59 -19.76
CA LYS A 593 -6.93 23.50 -18.82
C LYS A 593 -7.29 23.97 -17.43
N ALA A 594 -6.60 23.46 -16.43
CA ALA A 594 -6.63 24.00 -15.07
C ALA A 594 -5.76 25.27 -14.96
N THR A 595 -6.30 26.33 -14.36
CA THR A 595 -5.59 27.61 -14.13
C THR A 595 -4.51 27.47 -13.06
N GLU A 596 -3.35 28.13 -13.18
CA GLU A 596 -2.28 28.09 -12.14
C GLU A 596 -2.66 28.72 -10.78
N SER A 597 -3.66 29.60 -10.77
CA SER A 597 -3.99 30.47 -9.63
C SER A 597 -5.31 30.12 -8.93
N TYR A 598 -5.80 28.89 -9.07
CA TYR A 598 -7.09 28.51 -8.48
C TYR A 598 -7.07 28.63 -6.95
N SER A 599 -7.91 29.53 -6.43
CA SER A 599 -8.15 29.76 -5.01
C SER A 599 -9.55 29.33 -4.56
N GLY A 600 -10.36 28.75 -5.46
CA GLY A 600 -11.78 28.42 -5.26
C GLY A 600 -12.06 27.20 -4.37
N TYR A 601 -11.08 26.78 -3.58
CA TYR A 601 -11.34 25.91 -2.44
C TYR A 601 -12.34 26.59 -1.53
N LYS A 602 -13.29 25.84 -0.95
CA LYS A 602 -14.27 26.39 -0.01
C LYS A 602 -13.53 27.32 0.96
N ALA A 603 -13.77 28.63 0.84
CA ALA A 603 -13.35 29.56 1.87
C ALA A 603 -13.91 29.00 3.17
N MET A 604 -13.06 28.82 4.19
CA MET A 604 -13.53 28.35 5.48
C MET A 604 -14.77 29.15 5.85
N SER A 605 -15.90 28.45 6.02
CA SER A 605 -16.99 28.96 6.83
C SER A 605 -16.34 29.50 8.10
N SER A 606 -16.68 30.72 8.51
CA SER A 606 -16.16 31.36 9.72
C SER A 606 -16.44 30.57 11.01
N SER A 607 -17.15 29.44 10.94
CA SER A 607 -17.24 28.45 12.00
C SER A 607 -15.97 27.58 12.06
N VAL A 608 -15.11 27.85 13.06
CA VAL A 608 -13.90 27.07 13.40
C VAL A 608 -14.22 25.63 13.84
N GLN A 609 -15.48 25.32 14.18
CA GLN A 609 -15.92 23.98 14.55
C GLN A 609 -15.85 23.01 13.36
N ASN A 610 -15.24 21.85 13.58
CA ASN A 610 -15.14 20.75 12.62
C ASN A 610 -14.24 21.03 11.38
N SER A 611 -13.32 22.01 11.45
CA SER A 611 -12.36 22.20 10.37
C SER A 611 -11.27 21.12 10.38
N LYS A 612 -10.92 20.62 9.19
CA LYS A 612 -9.83 19.66 9.03
C LYS A 612 -8.48 20.34 9.20
N CYS A 613 -7.67 19.79 10.09
CA CYS A 613 -6.43 20.39 10.54
C CYS A 613 -5.23 19.47 10.34
N TRP A 614 -4.11 20.05 9.93
CA TRP A 614 -2.79 19.44 9.93
C TRP A 614 -1.95 20.00 11.06
N LEU A 615 -1.36 19.10 11.87
CA LEU A 615 -0.42 19.46 12.91
C LEU A 615 1.00 19.37 12.34
N VAL A 616 1.72 20.49 12.25
CA VAL A 616 3.06 20.56 11.65
C VAL A 616 4.06 20.93 12.73
N PHE A 617 4.96 19.99 13.07
CA PHE A 617 6.09 20.24 13.95
C PHE A 617 7.27 20.68 13.11
N SER A 618 7.60 21.96 13.12
CA SER A 618 8.70 22.51 12.32
C SER A 618 9.32 23.69 13.05
N SER A 619 10.62 23.91 12.86
CA SER A 619 11.39 25.06 13.37
C SER A 619 12.04 25.88 12.25
N LYS A 620 12.10 25.35 11.02
CA LYS A 620 12.61 26.05 9.83
C LYS A 620 11.49 26.81 9.11
N GLU A 621 11.73 28.08 8.77
CA GLU A 621 10.85 28.82 7.83
C GLU A 621 10.83 28.16 6.43
N ARG A 622 11.96 27.57 6.02
CA ARG A 622 12.24 26.99 4.69
C ARG A 622 11.11 26.09 4.14
N TYR A 623 10.58 25.16 4.94
CA TYR A 623 9.48 24.26 4.52
C TYR A 623 8.11 24.73 5.00
N THR A 624 8.07 25.40 6.15
CA THR A 624 6.83 25.71 6.87
C THR A 624 5.90 26.61 6.07
N GLN A 625 6.44 27.64 5.41
CA GLN A 625 5.64 28.57 4.60
C GLN A 625 4.97 27.86 3.41
N HIS A 626 5.72 27.02 2.69
CA HIS A 626 5.19 26.25 1.56
C HIS A 626 4.03 25.33 1.97
N PHE A 627 4.17 24.58 3.08
CA PHE A 627 3.10 23.74 3.60
C PHE A 627 1.90 24.57 4.06
N GLN A 628 2.11 25.65 4.80
CA GLN A 628 1.02 26.53 5.26
C GLN A 628 0.24 27.11 4.08
N GLU A 629 0.92 27.64 3.06
CA GLU A 629 0.27 28.18 1.87
C GLU A 629 -0.47 27.11 1.08
N LYS A 630 0.12 25.92 0.89
CA LYS A 630 -0.50 24.85 0.11
C LYS A 630 -1.69 24.21 0.82
N PHE A 631 -1.60 23.97 2.14
CA PHE A 631 -2.75 23.51 2.93
C PHE A 631 -3.85 24.57 3.00
N LYS A 632 -3.50 25.84 3.16
CA LYS A 632 -4.46 26.94 3.10
C LYS A 632 -5.15 27.00 1.76
N LYS A 633 -4.41 26.82 0.65
CA LYS A 633 -4.99 26.66 -0.69
C LYS A 633 -5.99 25.51 -0.63
N LEU A 634 -5.64 24.30 -0.16
CA LEU A 634 -6.56 23.16 -0.03
C LEU A 634 -7.73 23.33 0.97
N GLY A 635 -7.93 24.50 1.58
CA GLY A 635 -8.97 24.72 2.60
C GLY A 635 -8.72 23.95 3.90
N ARG A 636 -7.46 23.64 4.21
CA ARG A 636 -7.04 22.95 5.44
C ARG A 636 -6.39 23.93 6.41
N SER A 637 -6.77 23.84 7.68
CA SER A 637 -6.12 24.60 8.75
C SER A 637 -4.77 23.97 9.09
N VAL A 638 -3.75 24.78 9.34
CA VAL A 638 -2.44 24.29 9.82
C VAL A 638 -2.22 24.80 11.23
N LEU A 639 -1.93 23.89 12.15
CA LEU A 639 -1.42 24.19 13.48
C LEU A 639 0.10 23.97 13.48
N LEU A 640 0.86 25.05 13.54
CA LEU A 640 2.31 25.03 13.61
C LEU A 640 2.77 24.87 15.06
N VAL A 641 3.66 23.91 15.30
CA VAL A 641 4.31 23.67 16.61
C VAL A 641 5.82 23.78 16.44
N THR A 642 6.40 24.83 17.01
CA THR A 642 7.84 25.10 17.00
C THR A 642 8.49 24.69 18.32
N ASN A 643 9.73 24.18 18.26
CA ASN A 643 10.56 23.93 19.44
C ASN A 643 11.00 25.27 20.08
N SER A 644 10.86 25.41 21.39
CA SER A 644 11.30 26.57 22.17
C SER A 644 11.77 26.14 23.57
N THR A 645 12.44 27.04 24.28
CA THR A 645 12.79 26.84 25.71
C THR A 645 11.63 27.17 26.65
N ASN A 646 10.56 27.79 26.15
CA ASN A 646 9.37 28.13 26.91
C ASN A 646 8.10 27.71 26.16
N TYR A 647 7.03 27.45 26.91
CA TYR A 647 5.69 27.30 26.33
C TYR A 647 5.10 28.68 26.02
N SER A 648 4.66 28.92 24.80
CA SER A 648 3.90 30.11 24.44
C SER A 648 2.93 29.82 23.30
N GLN A 649 1.78 30.50 23.31
CA GLN A 649 0.91 30.58 22.14
C GLN A 649 1.29 31.88 21.41
N VAL A 650 1.84 31.76 20.20
CA VAL A 650 2.26 32.91 19.40
C VAL A 650 1.03 33.56 18.77
N ASP A 651 0.16 32.74 18.17
CA ASP A 651 -1.15 33.14 17.65
C ASP A 651 -2.15 31.96 17.70
N GLU A 652 -3.32 32.08 17.04
CA GLU A 652 -4.33 31.01 17.05
C GLU A 652 -3.86 29.72 16.34
N SER A 653 -2.92 29.83 15.41
CA SER A 653 -2.41 28.78 14.54
C SER A 653 -0.97 28.36 14.85
N HIS A 654 -0.25 29.06 15.73
CA HIS A 654 1.16 28.83 16.03
C HIS A 654 1.44 28.74 17.54
N TYR A 655 2.04 27.63 17.95
CA TYR A 655 2.46 27.35 19.32
C TYR A 655 3.95 27.04 19.41
N GLN A 656 4.56 27.47 20.51
CA GLN A 656 5.91 27.13 20.93
C GLN A 656 5.84 26.21 22.15
N ILE A 657 6.56 25.09 22.11
CA ILE A 657 6.58 24.13 23.21
C ILE A 657 8.01 23.72 23.58
N ARG A 658 8.20 23.27 24.81
CA ARG A 658 9.43 22.60 25.26
C ARG A 658 9.33 21.11 24.92
N PRO A 659 10.13 20.58 23.98
CA PRO A 659 10.01 19.17 23.55
C PRO A 659 10.25 18.15 24.66
N GLU A 660 11.04 18.49 25.66
CA GLU A 660 11.33 17.66 26.84
C GLU A 660 10.18 17.61 27.87
N MET A 661 9.15 18.45 27.73
CA MET A 661 8.03 18.54 28.67
C MET A 661 6.77 17.89 28.09
N LYS A 662 6.35 16.77 28.68
CA LYS A 662 5.15 16.03 28.28
C LYS A 662 3.88 16.88 28.35
N GLU A 663 3.78 17.73 29.36
CA GLU A 663 2.61 18.56 29.65
C GLU A 663 2.36 19.57 28.53
N ASP A 664 3.42 20.09 27.90
CA ASP A 664 3.28 21.06 26.83
C ASP A 664 2.69 20.40 25.57
N MET A 665 3.07 19.15 25.26
CA MET A 665 2.45 18.36 24.19
C MET A 665 0.97 18.09 24.48
N GLN A 666 0.64 17.69 25.72
CA GLN A 666 -0.74 17.44 26.13
C GLN A 666 -1.63 18.67 26.01
N LYS A 667 -1.12 19.87 26.30
CA LYS A 667 -1.85 21.14 26.11
C LYS A 667 -2.24 21.37 24.64
N ILE A 668 -1.37 21.02 23.68
CA ILE A 668 -1.68 21.14 22.26
C ILE A 668 -2.88 20.27 21.90
N PHE A 669 -2.87 19.00 22.31
CA PHE A 669 -3.97 18.07 22.02
C PHE A 669 -5.26 18.40 22.79
N GLN A 670 -5.15 18.91 24.02
CA GLN A 670 -6.30 19.44 24.76
C GLN A 670 -6.93 20.64 24.04
N MET A 671 -6.11 21.53 23.48
CA MET A 671 -6.59 22.66 22.68
C MET A 671 -7.31 22.19 21.42
N ILE A 672 -6.73 21.23 20.68
CA ILE A 672 -7.36 20.63 19.49
C ILE A 672 -8.75 20.07 19.84
N LYS A 673 -8.85 19.32 20.95
CA LYS A 673 -10.12 18.77 21.44
C LYS A 673 -11.11 19.85 21.86
N THR A 674 -10.64 20.91 22.52
CA THR A 674 -11.48 22.03 22.98
C THR A 674 -12.04 22.84 21.80
N ARG A 675 -11.26 22.96 20.72
CA ARG A 675 -11.67 23.64 19.49
C ARG A 675 -12.43 22.75 18.50
N ASP A 676 -12.59 21.46 18.83
CA ASP A 676 -13.25 20.46 17.97
C ASP A 676 -12.62 20.41 16.57
N LEU A 677 -11.28 20.39 16.51
CA LEU A 677 -10.52 20.31 15.27
C LEU A 677 -10.30 18.85 14.88
N GLY A 678 -10.64 18.49 13.64
CA GLY A 678 -10.42 17.16 13.10
C GLY A 678 -8.99 17.02 12.57
N ILE A 679 -8.11 16.31 13.29
CA ILE A 679 -6.74 16.06 12.80
C ILE A 679 -6.78 15.11 11.60
N GLU A 680 -6.47 15.62 10.41
CA GLU A 680 -6.35 14.82 9.18
C GLU A 680 -4.96 14.18 9.06
N GLY A 681 -3.93 14.89 9.52
CA GLY A 681 -2.55 14.45 9.44
C GLY A 681 -1.60 15.22 10.34
N ILE A 682 -0.43 14.63 10.56
CA ILE A 682 0.66 15.16 11.37
C ILE A 682 1.95 15.06 10.54
N LEU A 683 2.66 16.19 10.44
CA LEU A 683 3.94 16.28 9.76
C LEU A 683 5.01 16.68 10.77
N PHE A 684 5.94 15.77 11.06
CA PHE A 684 7.00 15.97 12.04
C PHE A 684 8.33 16.25 11.33
N LEU A 685 8.67 17.54 11.20
CA LEU A 685 9.84 18.07 10.50
C LEU A 685 10.98 18.52 11.42
N TRP A 686 10.86 18.37 12.74
CA TRP A 686 11.96 18.70 13.65
C TRP A 686 13.22 17.87 13.37
N GLY A 687 13.12 16.71 12.72
CA GLY A 687 14.26 15.92 12.26
C GLY A 687 15.03 16.54 11.09
N LEU A 688 14.53 17.62 10.47
CA LEU A 688 15.22 18.41 9.44
C LEU A 688 15.93 19.64 10.03
N ASP A 689 15.90 19.84 11.35
CA ASP A 689 16.50 20.99 12.01
C ASP A 689 17.92 20.66 12.51
N PRO A 690 18.97 21.17 11.85
CA PRO A 690 20.36 20.91 12.24
C PRO A 690 20.76 21.62 13.54
N GLU A 691 20.02 22.68 13.94
CA GLU A 691 20.30 23.46 15.16
C GLU A 691 19.58 22.89 16.39
N SER A 692 18.61 21.99 16.18
CA SER A 692 17.87 21.37 17.28
C SER A 692 18.62 20.17 17.83
N ASP A 693 18.85 20.18 19.14
CA ASP A 693 19.32 19.02 19.90
C ASP A 693 18.47 17.78 19.59
N HIS A 694 19.09 16.72 19.07
CA HIS A 694 18.46 15.45 18.70
C HIS A 694 17.74 14.78 19.86
N LEU A 695 18.20 15.01 21.10
CA LEU A 695 17.52 14.52 22.29
C LEU A 695 16.16 15.21 22.45
N ARG A 696 16.07 16.51 22.17
CA ARG A 696 14.81 17.27 22.20
C ARG A 696 13.88 16.82 21.06
N GLN A 697 14.42 16.57 19.86
CA GLN A 697 13.63 16.01 18.73
C GLN A 697 13.01 14.66 19.13
N THR A 698 13.81 13.77 19.71
CA THR A 698 13.38 12.42 20.11
C THR A 698 12.38 12.45 21.27
N HIS A 699 12.60 13.30 22.29
CA HIS A 699 11.62 13.51 23.36
C HIS A 699 10.29 14.07 22.84
N GLY A 700 10.36 15.06 21.96
CA GLY A 700 9.18 15.63 21.30
C GLY A 700 8.35 14.57 20.60
N PHE A 701 9.00 13.72 19.79
CA PHE A 701 8.31 12.62 19.11
C PHE A 701 7.78 11.56 20.09
N LEU A 702 8.53 11.23 21.14
CA LEU A 702 8.08 10.29 22.18
C LEU A 702 6.78 10.76 22.83
N TYR A 703 6.68 12.03 23.22
CA TYR A 703 5.46 12.54 23.86
C TYR A 703 4.30 12.70 22.87
N LEU A 704 4.60 13.02 21.60
CA LEU A 704 3.60 12.95 20.53
C LEU A 704 3.04 11.52 20.40
N ALA A 705 3.91 10.52 20.28
CA ALA A 705 3.55 9.11 20.18
C ALA A 705 2.71 8.64 21.39
N GLN A 706 3.13 8.98 22.61
CA GLN A 706 2.36 8.66 23.83
C GLN A 706 0.95 9.27 23.82
N THR A 707 0.84 10.54 23.41
CA THR A 707 -0.45 11.26 23.38
C THR A 707 -1.38 10.69 22.31
N LEU A 708 -0.84 10.32 21.15
CA LEU A 708 -1.60 9.66 20.09
C LEU A 708 -2.17 8.31 20.55
N LEU A 709 -1.38 7.52 21.29
CA LEU A 709 -1.83 6.21 21.79
C LEU A 709 -2.84 6.32 22.94
N SER A 710 -2.80 7.38 23.75
CA SER A 710 -3.75 7.56 24.86
C SER A 710 -5.10 8.09 24.42
N ASP A 711 -5.13 9.03 23.48
CA ASP A 711 -6.30 9.91 23.28
C ASP A 711 -7.04 9.72 21.94
N PHE A 712 -6.48 9.00 20.96
CA PHE A 712 -7.07 8.89 19.62
C PHE A 712 -7.64 7.51 19.30
N LYS A 713 -8.92 7.49 18.86
CA LYS A 713 -9.54 6.31 18.24
C LYS A 713 -9.27 6.34 16.74
N GLY A 714 -8.25 5.60 16.32
CA GLY A 714 -7.72 5.65 14.94
C GLY A 714 -6.74 6.80 14.80
N LEU A 715 -5.63 6.57 14.12
CA LEU A 715 -4.55 7.55 14.05
C LEU A 715 -4.54 8.33 12.73
N PRO A 716 -4.25 9.64 12.79
CA PRO A 716 -4.09 10.46 11.61
C PRO A 716 -2.88 10.01 10.79
N ARG A 717 -2.80 10.44 9.52
CA ARG A 717 -1.61 10.22 8.70
C ARG A 717 -0.40 10.85 9.41
N LEU A 718 0.67 10.09 9.64
CA LEU A 718 1.86 10.60 10.31
C LEU A 718 3.08 10.44 9.40
N VAL A 719 3.72 11.55 9.10
CA VAL A 719 4.96 11.60 8.32
C VAL A 719 6.05 12.22 9.19
N VAL A 720 7.20 11.55 9.25
CA VAL A 720 8.39 12.01 9.97
C VAL A 720 9.51 12.19 8.96
N ALA A 721 10.09 13.37 8.92
CA ALA A 721 11.16 13.71 7.99
C ALA A 721 12.51 13.86 8.71
N THR A 722 13.55 13.30 8.12
CA THR A 722 14.95 13.45 8.49
C THR A 722 15.79 13.75 7.25
N GLU A 723 17.07 14.04 7.41
CA GLU A 723 17.99 14.39 6.31
C GLU A 723 19.31 13.64 6.50
N GLY A 724 19.80 12.96 5.45
CA GLY A 724 21.15 12.38 5.42
C GLY A 724 21.43 11.17 6.32
N ILE A 725 20.43 10.51 6.91
CA ILE A 725 20.65 9.38 7.82
C ILE A 725 20.86 8.06 7.06
N ILE A 726 20.11 7.86 5.98
CA ILE A 726 20.06 6.59 5.27
C ILE A 726 21.22 6.52 4.26
N ARG A 727 22.02 5.46 4.32
CA ARG A 727 23.06 5.24 3.32
C ARG A 727 22.49 4.51 2.12
N ILE A 728 22.80 5.03 0.94
CA ILE A 728 22.54 4.36 -0.34
C ILE A 728 23.90 4.14 -0.99
N ASP A 729 24.20 2.87 -1.32
CA ASP A 729 25.49 2.44 -1.87
C ASP A 729 26.71 2.84 -1.00
N ASP A 730 27.79 3.36 -1.60
CA ASP A 730 29.08 3.67 -0.94
C ASP A 730 29.10 5.05 -0.23
N GLU A 731 27.93 5.65 0.04
CA GLU A 731 27.84 6.94 0.73
C GLU A 731 28.38 6.88 2.18
N SER A 732 29.17 7.88 2.57
CA SER A 732 29.60 8.08 3.95
C SER A 732 28.55 8.89 4.71
N ALA A 733 28.08 8.39 5.85
CA ALA A 733 27.16 9.17 6.69
C ALA A 733 27.89 10.41 7.23
N THR A 734 27.26 11.58 7.05
CA THR A 734 27.76 12.88 7.47
C THR A 734 27.38 13.20 8.92
N ASP A 735 26.15 12.86 9.34
CA ASP A 735 25.68 12.95 10.73
C ASP A 735 24.70 11.81 11.08
N ILE A 736 25.01 11.04 12.12
CA ILE A 736 24.19 9.89 12.56
C ILE A 736 23.22 10.25 13.70
N SER A 737 23.30 11.46 14.23
CA SER A 737 22.60 11.86 15.46
C SER A 737 21.06 11.77 15.38
N PRO A 738 20.40 12.13 14.26
CA PRO A 738 18.95 11.96 14.14
C PRO A 738 18.50 10.50 13.90
N ALA A 739 19.41 9.52 13.84
CA ALA A 739 19.05 8.10 13.77
C ALA A 739 18.27 7.62 15.01
N THR A 740 18.39 8.32 16.13
CA THR A 740 17.59 8.09 17.35
C THR A 740 16.09 8.28 17.09
N LEU A 741 15.71 9.34 16.38
CA LEU A 741 14.34 9.58 15.94
C LEU A 741 13.88 8.48 14.97
N TRP A 742 14.70 8.12 13.99
CA TRP A 742 14.36 7.06 13.02
C TRP A 742 14.09 5.71 13.71
N GLY A 743 14.94 5.32 14.66
CA GLY A 743 14.78 4.11 15.47
C GLY A 743 13.52 4.14 16.34
N MET A 744 13.20 5.30 16.93
CA MET A 744 11.98 5.50 17.70
C MET A 744 10.73 5.33 16.82
N VAL A 745 10.72 5.90 15.61
CA VAL A 745 9.61 5.76 14.66
C VAL A 745 9.43 4.31 14.23
N LYS A 746 10.52 3.58 13.96
CA LYS A 746 10.48 2.13 13.66
C LYS A 746 9.80 1.35 14.80
N SER A 747 10.17 1.64 16.04
CA SER A 747 9.61 0.98 17.24
C SER A 747 8.12 1.31 17.41
N PHE A 748 7.78 2.60 17.35
CA PHE A 748 6.39 3.07 17.43
C PHE A 748 5.49 2.42 16.38
N ARG A 749 5.97 2.33 15.14
CA ARG A 749 5.24 1.66 14.04
C ARG A 749 4.97 0.19 14.35
N SER A 750 5.98 -0.53 14.86
CA SER A 750 5.88 -1.95 15.17
C SER A 750 4.93 -2.23 16.34
N GLU A 751 4.94 -1.39 17.37
CA GLU A 751 4.13 -1.59 18.58
C GLU A 751 2.66 -1.22 18.37
N ALA A 752 2.39 -0.20 17.57
CA ALA A 752 1.04 0.32 17.38
C ALA A 752 0.37 -0.12 16.07
N ASN A 753 1.07 -0.88 15.22
CA ASN A 753 0.61 -1.35 13.90
C ASN A 753 0.07 -0.23 13.00
N LEU A 754 0.85 0.86 12.89
CA LEU A 754 0.41 2.13 12.31
C LEU A 754 0.99 2.39 10.92
N HIS A 755 0.28 3.21 10.14
CA HIS A 755 0.76 3.74 8.86
C HIS A 755 1.56 5.03 9.11
N VAL A 756 2.80 4.88 9.55
CA VAL A 756 3.75 6.00 9.73
C VAL A 756 4.82 5.93 8.64
N LYS A 757 4.98 7.02 7.88
CA LYS A 757 6.04 7.15 6.87
C LYS A 757 7.24 7.88 7.46
N SER A 758 8.41 7.27 7.35
CA SER A 758 9.70 7.89 7.61
C SER A 758 10.34 8.25 6.27
N ILE A 759 10.66 9.53 6.07
CA ILE A 759 11.25 10.05 4.83
C ILE A 759 12.59 10.68 5.17
N ASP A 760 13.65 10.18 4.57
CA ASP A 760 15.00 10.74 4.68
C ASP A 760 15.32 11.52 3.40
N LEU A 761 15.51 12.83 3.53
CA LEU A 761 15.83 13.71 2.41
C LEU A 761 17.32 13.68 2.07
N ASP A 762 17.61 14.11 0.84
CA ASP A 762 18.96 14.25 0.33
C ASP A 762 19.66 15.45 0.99
N PRO A 763 20.75 15.24 1.75
CA PRO A 763 21.47 16.34 2.38
C PRO A 763 22.19 17.24 1.37
N ASP A 764 22.45 16.75 0.15
CA ASP A 764 23.19 17.48 -0.88
C ASP A 764 22.26 18.26 -1.84
N ASP A 765 20.93 18.19 -1.67
CA ASP A 765 19.99 18.95 -2.50
C ASP A 765 19.80 20.38 -1.98
N GLU A 766 20.38 21.35 -2.69
CA GLU A 766 20.25 22.77 -2.36
C GLU A 766 18.85 23.34 -2.72
N ASP A 767 18.04 22.64 -3.52
CA ASP A 767 16.74 23.11 -4.02
C ASP A 767 15.58 22.77 -3.06
N VAL A 768 15.18 23.77 -2.27
CA VAL A 768 14.08 23.68 -1.29
C VAL A 768 12.78 23.23 -1.89
N GLU A 769 12.43 23.82 -3.04
CA GLU A 769 11.14 23.63 -3.66
C GLU A 769 10.99 22.18 -4.06
N LYS A 770 12.05 21.60 -4.63
CA LYS A 770 12.05 20.17 -5.01
C LYS A 770 11.93 19.24 -3.80
N ALA A 771 12.73 19.45 -2.75
CA ALA A 771 12.64 18.67 -1.52
C ALA A 771 11.26 18.80 -0.84
N TYR A 772 10.68 20.01 -0.85
CA TYR A 772 9.32 20.26 -0.41
C TYR A 772 8.31 19.46 -1.24
N TYR A 773 8.41 19.46 -2.57
CA TYR A 773 7.51 18.68 -3.44
C TYR A 773 7.62 17.18 -3.15
N GLU A 774 8.81 16.65 -2.92
CA GLU A 774 9.02 15.24 -2.55
C GLU A 774 8.27 14.89 -1.26
N LEU A 775 8.48 15.66 -0.18
CA LEU A 775 7.72 15.49 1.07
C LEU A 775 6.21 15.63 0.85
N TRP A 776 5.78 16.69 0.16
CA TRP A 776 4.37 16.98 -0.11
C TRP A 776 3.70 15.82 -0.83
N SER A 777 4.40 15.23 -1.81
CA SER A 777 3.87 14.12 -2.59
C SER A 777 3.72 12.83 -1.77
N GLU A 778 4.60 12.59 -0.80
CA GLU A 778 4.55 11.41 0.06
C GLU A 778 3.46 11.48 1.14
N LEU A 779 2.99 12.68 1.51
CA LEU A 779 1.85 12.85 2.44
C LEU A 779 0.59 12.11 1.97
N TRP A 780 0.41 12.04 0.65
CA TRP A 780 -0.79 11.52 0.01
C TRP A 780 -0.55 10.20 -0.73
N ASN A 781 0.72 9.80 -0.89
CA ASN A 781 1.08 8.58 -1.58
C ASN A 781 0.62 7.36 -0.75
N GLY A 782 -0.30 6.56 -1.30
CA GLY A 782 -0.89 5.40 -0.63
C GLY A 782 -0.17 4.08 -0.88
N ASP A 783 1.09 4.11 -1.34
CA ASP A 783 1.88 2.88 -1.47
C ASP A 783 2.24 2.29 -0.11
N ASN A 784 2.43 0.97 -0.04
CA ASN A 784 2.81 0.24 1.18
C ASN A 784 4.30 0.41 1.52
N GLU A 785 4.86 1.60 1.28
CA GLU A 785 6.25 1.93 1.57
C GLU A 785 6.30 2.90 2.74
N PHE A 786 6.93 2.47 3.84
CA PHE A 786 6.95 3.23 5.09
C PHE A 786 8.32 3.81 5.44
N GLN A 787 9.36 3.41 4.70
CA GLN A 787 10.73 3.88 4.88
C GLN A 787 11.25 4.29 3.51
N ILE A 788 11.45 5.59 3.34
CA ILE A 788 11.75 6.20 2.06
C ILE A 788 12.99 7.06 2.23
N ALA A 789 13.90 6.99 1.28
CA ALA A 789 15.07 7.86 1.21
C ALA A 789 15.17 8.47 -0.19
N TYR A 790 15.41 9.77 -0.28
CA TYR A 790 15.67 10.48 -1.53
C TYR A 790 17.17 10.74 -1.67
N ARG A 791 17.77 10.33 -2.78
CA ARG A 791 19.18 10.60 -3.13
C ARG A 791 19.30 10.95 -4.59
N HIS A 792 19.94 12.07 -4.89
CA HIS A 792 20.06 12.63 -6.23
C HIS A 792 18.69 12.70 -6.94
N ARG A 793 17.63 13.08 -6.21
CA ARG A 793 16.22 13.11 -6.67
C ARG A 793 15.64 11.75 -7.06
N ASN A 794 16.28 10.66 -6.63
CA ASN A 794 15.79 9.31 -6.79
C ASN A 794 15.19 8.82 -5.47
N ARG A 795 13.95 8.35 -5.54
CA ARG A 795 13.28 7.71 -4.42
C ARG A 795 13.79 6.27 -4.26
N HIS A 796 14.16 5.91 -3.04
CA HIS A 796 14.59 4.59 -2.64
C HIS A 796 13.74 4.09 -1.47
N VAL A 797 13.60 2.77 -1.38
CA VAL A 797 12.80 2.11 -0.35
C VAL A 797 13.55 0.92 0.24
N ALA A 798 13.35 0.68 1.53
CA ALA A 798 13.98 -0.41 2.26
C ALA A 798 13.48 -1.79 1.81
N ARG A 799 14.39 -2.74 1.61
CA ARG A 799 14.11 -4.13 1.25
C ARG A 799 14.98 -5.07 2.07
N LEU A 800 14.36 -6.10 2.61
CA LEU A 800 15.08 -7.17 3.28
C LEU A 800 15.57 -8.19 2.24
N ILE A 801 16.88 -8.37 2.12
CA ILE A 801 17.49 -9.38 1.23
C ILE A 801 18.35 -10.34 2.04
N THR A 802 18.57 -11.55 1.53
CA THR A 802 19.53 -12.49 2.12
C THR A 802 20.94 -11.94 1.92
N CYS A 803 21.67 -11.79 3.03
CA CYS A 803 23.08 -11.41 3.02
C CYS A 803 23.89 -12.55 2.37
N ARG A 804 24.67 -12.22 1.34
CA ARG A 804 25.49 -13.20 0.59
C ARG A 804 26.97 -13.16 0.96
N ASP A 805 27.44 -12.01 1.44
CA ASP A 805 28.84 -11.78 1.79
C ASP A 805 29.01 -11.70 3.31
N PHE A 806 29.41 -12.81 3.90
CA PHE A 806 29.87 -12.81 5.29
C PHE A 806 31.34 -12.40 5.33
N ALA A 807 31.67 -11.41 6.16
CA ALA A 807 33.05 -11.20 6.59
C ALA A 807 33.61 -12.53 7.15
N SER A 808 34.91 -12.75 6.94
CA SER A 808 35.61 -13.94 7.42
C SER A 808 35.23 -14.25 8.88
N PRO A 809 34.65 -15.44 9.18
CA PRO A 809 34.20 -15.76 10.52
C PRO A 809 35.37 -15.71 11.51
N LEU A 810 35.12 -15.26 12.74
CA LEU A 810 36.11 -15.29 13.81
C LEU A 810 36.56 -16.74 14.07
N THR A 811 37.87 -16.96 14.12
CA THR A 811 38.44 -18.28 14.38
C THR A 811 38.14 -18.74 15.81
N LEU A 812 37.56 -19.94 15.95
CA LEU A 812 37.37 -20.58 17.25
C LEU A 812 38.63 -21.36 17.67
N PRO A 813 39.04 -21.31 18.96
CA PRO A 813 40.13 -22.14 19.48
C PRO A 813 39.80 -23.64 19.36
N GLN A 814 40.81 -24.48 19.09
CA GLN A 814 40.68 -25.95 19.05
C GLN A 814 40.59 -26.55 20.47
N CYS A 815 39.54 -26.21 21.21
CA CYS A 815 39.26 -26.73 22.55
C CYS A 815 37.75 -26.77 22.80
N GLU A 816 37.29 -27.58 23.75
CA GLU A 816 35.85 -27.65 24.07
C GLU A 816 35.32 -26.36 24.72
N ARG A 817 36.14 -25.73 25.57
CA ARG A 817 35.75 -24.59 26.40
C ARG A 817 36.48 -23.34 25.94
N TYR A 818 35.73 -22.36 25.46
CA TYR A 818 36.25 -21.09 24.97
C TYR A 818 35.25 -19.97 25.28
N SER A 819 35.71 -18.73 25.27
CA SER A 819 34.84 -17.55 25.31
C SER A 819 35.43 -16.42 24.47
N MET A 820 34.60 -15.44 24.14
CA MET A 820 35.07 -14.21 23.52
C MET A 820 35.81 -13.37 24.57
N VAL A 821 36.90 -12.74 24.15
CA VAL A 821 37.64 -11.77 24.96
C VAL A 821 37.28 -10.39 24.46
N LEU A 822 36.75 -9.56 25.36
CA LEU A 822 36.49 -8.16 25.06
C LEU A 822 37.83 -7.43 24.82
N PRO A 823 37.97 -6.71 23.71
CA PRO A 823 39.24 -6.12 23.34
C PRO A 823 39.49 -4.86 24.16
N ALA A 824 40.73 -4.70 24.64
CA ALA A 824 41.14 -3.49 25.37
C ALA A 824 41.05 -2.22 24.49
N SER A 825 41.14 -2.39 23.17
CA SER A 825 40.96 -1.31 22.18
C SER A 825 39.53 -0.80 22.08
N LYS A 826 38.55 -1.51 22.66
CA LYS A 826 37.12 -1.21 22.53
C LYS A 826 36.65 -1.18 21.07
N ASN A 827 37.31 -1.92 20.18
CA ASN A 827 36.98 -2.02 18.76
C ASN A 827 36.48 -3.44 18.42
N ILE A 828 35.36 -3.54 17.71
CA ILE A 828 34.77 -4.82 17.27
C ILE A 828 35.73 -5.64 16.42
N GLN A 829 36.59 -5.01 15.61
CA GLN A 829 37.53 -5.71 14.73
C GLN A 829 38.58 -6.53 15.51
N ASP A 830 38.83 -6.18 16.77
CA ASP A 830 39.82 -6.85 17.63
C ASP A 830 39.20 -7.99 18.47
N LEU A 831 37.91 -8.30 18.26
CA LEU A 831 37.25 -9.40 18.95
C LEU A 831 37.90 -10.72 18.55
N LYS A 832 38.16 -11.55 19.56
CA LYS A 832 38.71 -12.90 19.36
C LYS A 832 38.16 -13.85 20.40
N PHE A 833 38.08 -15.12 20.03
CA PHE A 833 37.83 -16.19 20.97
C PHE A 833 39.14 -16.70 21.56
N CYS A 834 39.13 -17.03 22.85
CA CYS A 834 40.26 -17.63 23.56
C CYS A 834 39.79 -18.87 24.32
N ALA A 835 40.70 -19.82 24.51
CA ALA A 835 40.43 -21.01 25.30
C ALA A 835 40.21 -20.63 26.77
N ASN A 836 39.22 -21.25 27.41
CA ASN A 836 38.94 -21.12 28.84
C ASN A 836 39.07 -22.49 29.52
N GLY A 837 39.52 -22.49 30.77
CA GLY A 837 39.60 -23.69 31.58
C GLY A 837 38.22 -24.21 31.98
N ALA A 838 38.13 -25.51 32.30
CA ALA A 838 36.95 -26.06 32.94
C ALA A 838 36.79 -25.48 34.36
N VAL A 839 35.64 -24.89 34.64
CA VAL A 839 35.27 -24.43 35.99
C VAL A 839 34.54 -25.56 36.68
N ALA A 840 35.00 -25.96 37.87
CA ALA A 840 34.37 -27.02 38.65
C ALA A 840 32.91 -26.68 38.97
N LEU A 841 32.01 -27.62 38.71
CA LEU A 841 30.58 -27.46 38.90
C LEU A 841 30.24 -27.54 40.40
N GLN A 842 29.51 -26.55 40.93
CA GLN A 842 29.03 -26.61 42.31
C GLN A 842 27.87 -27.60 42.46
N ASP A 843 27.60 -28.04 43.69
CA ASP A 843 26.59 -29.05 44.03
C ASP A 843 25.22 -28.85 43.36
N SER A 844 24.77 -27.61 43.20
CA SER A 844 23.45 -27.25 42.68
C SER A 844 23.47 -26.61 41.28
N GLN A 845 24.62 -26.58 40.60
CA GLN A 845 24.74 -26.01 39.26
C GLN A 845 24.61 -27.08 38.18
N ILE A 846 24.18 -26.64 37.00
CA ILE A 846 24.33 -27.39 35.76
C ILE A 846 25.31 -26.69 34.84
N GLU A 847 26.05 -27.46 34.05
CA GLU A 847 26.85 -26.95 32.93
C GLU A 847 26.01 -27.09 31.68
N VAL A 848 25.82 -25.98 30.96
CA VAL A 848 25.09 -25.95 29.70
C VAL A 848 26.07 -25.65 28.57
N LYS A 849 26.16 -26.55 27.60
CA LYS A 849 26.81 -26.28 26.32
C LYS A 849 25.90 -25.39 25.50
N VAL A 850 26.39 -24.19 25.19
CA VAL A 850 25.60 -23.17 24.49
C VAL A 850 25.62 -23.45 22.99
N HIS A 851 24.44 -23.38 22.36
CA HIS A 851 24.26 -23.51 20.91
C HIS A 851 24.04 -22.17 20.24
N ALA A 852 23.35 -21.24 20.90
CA ALA A 852 23.12 -19.90 20.39
C ALA A 852 22.97 -18.88 21.52
N PHE A 853 23.35 -17.63 21.24
CA PHE A 853 23.11 -16.47 22.10
C PHE A 853 22.12 -15.51 21.42
N GLY A 854 21.27 -14.87 22.21
CA GLY A 854 20.60 -13.65 21.82
C GLY A 854 21.58 -12.49 21.87
N LEU A 855 21.61 -11.66 20.83
CA LEU A 855 22.44 -10.47 20.75
C LEU A 855 21.58 -9.27 20.37
N ASN A 856 21.86 -8.12 20.96
CA ASN A 856 21.21 -6.86 20.61
C ASN A 856 22.21 -5.67 20.71
N PHE A 857 21.73 -4.45 20.51
CA PHE A 857 22.58 -3.25 20.49
C PHE A 857 23.37 -3.04 21.81
N ARG A 858 22.85 -3.51 22.95
CA ARG A 858 23.54 -3.45 24.25
C ARG A 858 24.88 -4.17 24.17
N ASP A 859 24.93 -5.32 23.51
CA ASP A 859 26.13 -6.14 23.39
C ASP A 859 27.23 -5.43 22.61
N VAL A 860 26.84 -4.66 21.58
CA VAL A 860 27.76 -3.77 20.86
C VAL A 860 28.32 -2.69 21.80
N PHE A 861 27.48 -2.08 22.64
CA PHE A 861 27.95 -1.07 23.62
C PHE A 861 28.79 -1.67 24.75
N VAL A 862 28.56 -2.94 25.10
CA VAL A 862 29.45 -3.68 26.02
C VAL A 862 30.85 -3.83 25.42
N VAL A 863 30.98 -4.00 24.11
CA VAL A 863 32.28 -4.04 23.41
C VAL A 863 32.89 -2.64 23.28
N LEU A 864 32.11 -1.66 22.79
CA LEU A 864 32.60 -0.32 22.46
C LEU A 864 32.82 0.58 23.69
N LYS A 865 32.14 0.29 24.81
CA LYS A 865 32.19 1.07 26.06
C LYS A 865 32.04 2.59 25.82
N PRO A 866 30.92 3.04 25.23
CA PRO A 866 30.75 4.43 24.81
C PRO A 866 30.69 5.44 25.96
N SER A 867 30.43 4.98 27.19
CA SER A 867 30.37 5.81 28.40
C SER A 867 30.83 5.05 29.64
N LYS A 868 31.08 5.75 30.75
CA LYS A 868 31.58 5.16 32.00
C LYS A 868 30.61 4.15 32.62
N GLU A 869 29.32 4.33 32.39
CA GLU A 869 28.28 3.41 32.87
C GLU A 869 28.44 2.02 32.25
N PHE A 870 29.06 1.92 31.07
CA PHE A 870 29.32 0.66 30.37
C PHE A 870 30.60 -0.05 30.80
N ASP A 871 31.52 0.62 31.50
CA ASP A 871 32.80 0.03 31.93
C ASP A 871 32.59 -1.24 32.77
N ARG A 872 31.54 -1.27 33.59
CA ARG A 872 31.21 -2.42 34.47
C ARG A 872 30.57 -3.62 33.76
N PHE A 873 30.03 -3.47 32.55
CA PHE A 873 29.30 -4.56 31.89
C PHE A 873 30.23 -5.36 30.98
N ASN A 874 30.58 -6.59 31.36
CA ASN A 874 31.50 -7.44 30.57
C ASN A 874 30.83 -8.68 29.96
N ALA A 875 29.51 -8.79 30.09
CA ALA A 875 28.72 -9.90 29.59
C ALA A 875 28.08 -9.54 28.24
N VAL A 876 28.50 -10.25 27.20
CA VAL A 876 27.94 -10.24 25.83
C VAL A 876 27.15 -11.52 25.63
N GLY A 877 25.93 -11.40 25.12
CA GLY A 877 25.01 -12.51 24.97
C GLY A 877 24.39 -12.91 26.31
N LEU A 878 23.42 -12.12 26.76
CA LEU A 878 22.68 -12.40 27.99
C LEU A 878 21.79 -13.62 27.81
N GLU A 879 20.98 -13.66 26.76
CA GLU A 879 20.09 -14.77 26.50
C GLU A 879 20.84 -15.88 25.77
N PHE A 880 20.57 -17.14 26.12
CA PHE A 880 21.18 -18.27 25.43
C PHE A 880 20.24 -19.46 25.31
N SER A 881 20.53 -20.33 24.36
CA SER A 881 19.94 -21.66 24.22
C SER A 881 21.04 -22.71 24.19
N GLY A 882 20.79 -23.88 24.77
CA GLY A 882 21.82 -24.88 24.96
C GLY A 882 21.31 -26.25 25.38
N THR A 883 22.26 -27.13 25.68
CA THR A 883 22.01 -28.47 26.21
C THR A 883 22.80 -28.68 27.49
N VAL A 884 22.14 -29.23 28.52
CA VAL A 884 22.79 -29.60 29.77
C VAL A 884 23.80 -30.72 29.49
N VAL A 885 25.07 -30.51 29.84
CA VAL A 885 26.16 -31.48 29.64
C VAL A 885 26.73 -32.04 30.94
N ALA A 886 26.55 -31.33 32.06
CA ALA A 886 26.88 -31.83 33.40
C ALA A 886 25.90 -31.26 34.44
N ALA A 887 25.74 -31.97 35.55
CA ALA A 887 24.88 -31.57 36.66
C ALA A 887 25.56 -31.89 37.99
N GLY A 888 25.49 -30.95 38.94
CA GLY A 888 26.05 -31.10 40.28
C GLY A 888 25.31 -32.17 41.09
N PRO A 889 25.95 -32.77 42.10
CA PRO A 889 25.37 -33.87 42.91
C PRO A 889 23.98 -33.62 43.53
N LYS A 890 23.59 -32.36 43.74
CA LYS A 890 22.30 -31.97 44.34
C LYS A 890 21.27 -31.48 43.31
N VAL A 891 21.56 -31.56 42.01
CA VAL A 891 20.63 -31.18 40.95
C VAL A 891 19.61 -32.31 40.73
N THR A 892 18.34 -32.03 40.98
CA THR A 892 17.23 -32.99 40.78
C THR A 892 16.31 -32.62 39.61
N ARG A 893 16.28 -31.33 39.22
CA ARG A 893 15.38 -30.78 38.20
C ARG A 893 15.82 -31.04 36.77
N TRP A 894 17.13 -31.11 36.54
CA TRP A 894 17.74 -31.13 35.19
C TRP A 894 18.61 -32.38 35.01
N LYS A 895 18.63 -32.91 33.79
CA LYS A 895 19.43 -34.07 33.39
C LYS A 895 20.32 -33.74 32.20
N VAL A 896 21.46 -34.42 32.11
CA VAL A 896 22.33 -34.35 30.93
C VAL A 896 21.52 -34.73 29.68
N GLY A 897 21.59 -33.89 28.65
CA GLY A 897 20.81 -34.00 27.43
C GLY A 897 19.57 -33.09 27.37
N ASP A 898 19.15 -32.48 28.49
CA ASP A 898 18.01 -31.56 28.50
C ASP A 898 18.32 -30.32 27.66
N LYS A 899 17.38 -29.95 26.78
CA LYS A 899 17.44 -28.72 26.00
C LYS A 899 16.87 -27.58 26.81
N VAL A 900 17.64 -26.51 26.95
CA VAL A 900 17.29 -25.39 27.80
C VAL A 900 17.50 -24.05 27.09
N ILE A 901 16.76 -23.04 27.52
CA ILE A 901 17.04 -21.63 27.28
C ILE A 901 17.33 -20.97 28.62
N GLY A 902 18.09 -19.89 28.66
CA GLY A 902 18.47 -19.27 29.93
C GLY A 902 19.07 -17.88 29.79
N CYS A 903 19.40 -17.28 30.93
CA CYS A 903 20.06 -15.99 31.02
C CYS A 903 21.43 -16.12 31.71
N ASN A 904 22.47 -15.63 31.03
CA ASN A 904 23.84 -15.55 31.53
C ASN A 904 24.03 -14.27 32.35
N PHE A 905 23.90 -14.37 33.67
CA PHE A 905 24.24 -13.28 34.59
C PHE A 905 25.68 -13.37 35.12
N THR A 906 26.50 -14.30 34.60
CA THR A 906 27.90 -14.47 35.02
C THR A 906 28.84 -13.63 34.16
N GLU A 907 30.04 -13.33 34.68
CA GLU A 907 31.05 -12.59 33.92
C GLU A 907 31.55 -13.43 32.72
N GLY A 908 31.53 -12.85 31.51
CA GLY A 908 32.07 -13.48 30.31
C GLY A 908 31.29 -13.13 29.05
N ALA A 909 31.99 -12.97 27.93
CA ALA A 909 31.41 -12.71 26.63
C ALA A 909 31.28 -14.00 25.82
N LEU A 910 30.06 -14.39 25.45
CA LEU A 910 29.76 -15.54 24.60
C LEU A 910 30.54 -16.84 24.95
N PRO A 911 30.48 -17.31 26.21
CA PRO A 911 31.16 -18.54 26.59
C PRO A 911 30.51 -19.78 25.93
N SER A 912 31.31 -20.74 25.48
CA SER A 912 30.79 -21.99 24.89
C SER A 912 30.07 -22.87 25.90
N HIS A 913 30.35 -22.69 27.19
CA HIS A 913 29.72 -23.40 28.31
C HIS A 913 29.39 -22.43 29.44
N ILE A 914 28.20 -22.56 30.02
CA ILE A 914 27.73 -21.73 31.13
C ILE A 914 27.43 -22.63 32.33
N ASN A 915 28.02 -22.31 33.48
CA ASN A 915 27.67 -22.92 34.76
C ASN A 915 26.61 -22.07 35.44
N GLY A 916 25.43 -22.62 35.67
CA GLY A 916 24.34 -21.86 36.28
C GLY A 916 23.12 -22.69 36.63
N TYR A 917 22.09 -22.01 37.11
CA TYR A 917 20.78 -22.56 37.46
C TYR A 917 19.63 -21.79 36.76
N ASN A 918 19.97 -20.71 36.05
CA ASN A 918 19.05 -19.75 35.41
C ASN A 918 18.56 -20.21 34.03
N VAL A 919 18.05 -21.44 33.97
CA VAL A 919 17.62 -22.06 32.72
C VAL A 919 16.26 -22.71 32.85
N VAL A 920 15.59 -22.88 31.71
CA VAL A 920 14.21 -23.37 31.58
C VAL A 920 14.09 -24.26 30.35
N PRO A 921 13.09 -25.17 30.28
CA PRO A 921 13.02 -26.14 29.20
C PRO A 921 12.72 -25.44 27.87
N MET A 922 13.38 -25.88 26.79
CA MET A 922 13.15 -25.34 25.44
C MET A 922 11.76 -25.68 24.86
N SER A 923 11.01 -26.61 25.48
CA SER A 923 9.66 -27.00 25.06
C SER A 923 8.56 -26.01 25.47
N LEU A 924 8.92 -24.80 25.94
CA LEU A 924 7.95 -23.76 26.24
C LEU A 924 7.32 -23.22 24.96
N ASP A 925 5.99 -23.05 24.99
CA ASP A 925 5.30 -22.28 23.98
C ASP A 925 5.53 -20.79 24.25
N VAL A 926 6.45 -20.18 23.49
CA VAL A 926 6.86 -18.78 23.64
C VAL A 926 5.71 -17.81 23.29
N GLY A 927 4.63 -18.30 22.69
CA GLY A 927 3.41 -17.53 22.44
C GLY A 927 2.52 -17.32 23.67
N ASP A 928 2.76 -18.05 24.77
CA ASP A 928 1.99 -17.92 26.02
C ASP A 928 2.68 -16.92 26.97
N TYR A 929 2.23 -15.66 26.92
CA TYR A 929 2.74 -14.55 27.73
C TYR A 929 2.73 -14.85 29.23
N ASP A 930 1.70 -15.52 29.74
CA ASP A 930 1.54 -15.82 31.17
C ASP A 930 2.53 -16.90 31.62
N GLN A 931 2.82 -17.89 30.77
CA GLN A 931 3.90 -18.84 31.00
C GLN A 931 5.27 -18.14 31.02
N CYS A 932 5.56 -17.26 30.06
CA CYS A 932 6.83 -16.52 29.99
C CYS A 932 7.04 -15.60 31.21
N VAL A 933 6.01 -14.89 31.68
CA VAL A 933 6.08 -14.02 32.86
C VAL A 933 6.27 -14.82 34.14
N LYS A 934 5.56 -15.95 34.29
CA LYS A 934 5.74 -16.86 35.43
C LYS A 934 7.17 -17.44 35.47
N LEU A 935 7.74 -17.68 34.30
CA LEU A 935 9.05 -18.28 34.12
C LEU A 935 10.21 -17.32 34.40
N LEU A 936 10.10 -16.05 33.98
CA LEU A 936 11.07 -15.01 34.35
C LEU A 936 11.17 -14.84 35.87
N ARG A 937 10.05 -15.01 36.59
CA ARG A 937 10.04 -15.01 38.06
C ARG A 937 10.74 -16.23 38.67
N ASP A 938 10.72 -17.39 37.99
CA ASP A 938 11.35 -18.62 38.46
C ASP A 938 12.87 -18.67 38.16
N ILE A 939 13.34 -17.96 37.13
CA ILE A 939 14.78 -17.80 36.81
C ILE A 939 15.46 -16.82 37.78
N GLU A 940 14.72 -15.90 38.39
CA GLU A 940 15.26 -14.87 39.32
C GLU A 940 15.54 -15.38 40.75
N ASP A 941 15.25 -16.64 41.10
CA ASP A 941 15.49 -17.18 42.45
C ASP A 941 16.60 -18.24 42.45
N PRO A 942 17.81 -17.88 42.91
CA PRO A 942 18.24 -18.47 44.17
C PRO A 942 19.16 -17.55 44.99
N LYS A 943 18.72 -17.16 46.19
CA LYS A 943 19.57 -16.59 47.25
C LYS A 943 20.39 -15.32 46.89
N MET A 944 20.04 -14.56 45.85
CA MET A 944 20.36 -13.12 45.84
C MET A 944 19.26 -12.37 46.59
N ASN A 945 19.63 -11.30 47.29
CA ASN A 945 18.79 -10.48 48.17
C ASN A 945 17.43 -10.05 47.55
N LEU A 946 16.45 -10.96 47.60
CA LEU A 946 15.02 -10.74 47.37
C LEU A 946 14.44 -9.51 48.07
N PRO A 947 14.95 -9.06 49.23
CA PRO A 947 14.44 -7.85 49.83
C PRO A 947 14.62 -6.63 48.95
N GLN A 948 15.75 -6.45 48.23
CA GLN A 948 16.03 -5.19 47.51
C GLN A 948 15.29 -5.05 46.19
N LEU A 949 15.01 -6.14 45.46
CA LEU A 949 14.24 -6.09 44.20
C LEU A 949 12.74 -6.02 44.45
N ARG A 950 12.22 -6.74 45.47
CA ARG A 950 10.84 -6.58 45.95
C ARG A 950 10.62 -5.20 46.52
N VAL A 951 11.59 -4.67 47.28
CA VAL A 951 11.61 -3.28 47.73
C VAL A 951 11.65 -2.33 46.53
N ARG A 952 12.54 -2.46 45.55
CA ARG A 952 12.58 -1.56 44.37
C ARG A 952 11.29 -1.57 43.55
N LYS A 953 10.68 -2.74 43.28
CA LYS A 953 9.38 -2.83 42.60
C LYS A 953 8.25 -2.25 43.45
N LEU A 954 8.24 -2.49 44.77
CA LEU A 954 7.29 -1.81 45.67
C LEU A 954 7.52 -0.31 45.72
N THR A 955 8.76 0.16 45.84
CA THR A 955 9.17 1.58 45.87
C THR A 955 8.84 2.27 44.55
N ALA A 956 9.00 1.62 43.39
CA ALA A 956 8.62 2.16 42.10
C ALA A 956 7.08 2.22 41.92
N ASN A 957 6.35 1.25 42.49
CA ASN A 957 4.89 1.19 42.38
C ASN A 957 4.18 2.02 43.47
N ILE A 958 4.79 2.21 44.63
CA ILE A 958 4.25 2.95 45.79
C ILE A 958 4.80 4.38 45.82
N GLY A 959 6.01 4.63 45.32
CA GLY A 959 6.68 5.93 45.32
C GLY A 959 5.84 7.06 44.72
N PRO A 960 5.30 6.89 43.50
CA PRO A 960 4.40 7.89 42.89
C PRO A 960 3.14 8.16 43.72
N TYR A 961 2.56 7.12 44.36
CA TYR A 961 1.37 7.25 45.19
C TYR A 961 1.66 7.93 46.55
N LEU A 962 2.82 7.66 47.15
CA LEU A 962 3.26 8.33 48.38
C LEU A 962 3.67 9.79 48.11
N GLU A 963 4.18 10.09 46.91
CA GLU A 963 4.44 11.46 46.46
C GLU A 963 3.14 12.21 46.18
N GLU A 964 2.15 11.61 45.50
CA GLU A 964 0.81 12.20 45.33
C GLU A 964 0.11 12.49 46.67
N MET A 965 0.22 11.59 47.66
CA MET A 965 -0.28 11.83 49.02
C MET A 965 0.50 12.90 49.79
N LYS A 966 1.77 13.13 49.45
CA LYS A 966 2.56 14.26 49.97
C LYS A 966 2.15 15.58 49.33
N VAL A 967 1.76 15.58 48.06
CA VAL A 967 1.30 16.76 47.31
C VAL A 967 -0.11 17.19 47.74
N SER A 968 -1.00 16.26 48.11
CA SER A 968 -2.32 16.63 48.67
C SER A 968 -2.25 17.29 50.05
N LYS A 969 -1.07 17.29 50.69
CA LYS A 969 -0.82 17.94 51.98
C LYS A 969 -0.80 19.47 51.89
N ASP A 970 -0.51 20.02 50.71
CA ASP A 970 -0.41 21.46 50.47
C ASP A 970 -1.74 22.09 49.98
N ALA A 971 -2.72 21.26 49.61
CA ALA A 971 -4.09 21.68 49.30
C ALA A 971 -5.00 21.30 50.47
N GLY A 972 -5.16 22.22 51.43
CA GLY A 972 -5.81 21.98 52.72
C GLY A 972 -7.12 21.19 52.65
N GLY A 973 -7.17 20.05 53.35
CA GLY A 973 -8.39 19.27 53.56
C GLY A 973 -8.27 17.74 53.58
N GLY A 974 -7.10 17.12 53.79
CA GLY A 974 -6.93 15.65 53.74
C GLY A 974 -6.32 15.02 55.00
N LEU A 975 -6.75 13.79 55.32
CA LEU A 975 -6.31 12.94 56.45
C LEU A 975 -4.85 13.12 56.88
N ASP A 976 -4.61 13.37 58.17
CA ASP A 976 -3.27 13.53 58.77
C ASP A 976 -2.55 12.17 58.94
N VAL A 977 -2.12 11.57 57.82
CA VAL A 977 -1.26 10.40 57.84
C VAL A 977 0.17 10.87 58.10
N LYS A 978 0.69 10.66 59.32
CA LYS A 978 2.12 10.84 59.64
C LYS A 978 2.97 9.78 58.92
N ILE A 979 3.22 9.97 57.63
CA ILE A 979 4.18 9.19 56.81
C ILE A 979 5.62 9.71 57.03
N GLY A 980 5.82 10.70 57.91
CA GLY A 980 7.06 11.46 58.05
C GLY A 980 8.32 10.61 58.16
N ASN A 981 8.23 9.47 58.85
CA ASN A 981 9.40 8.62 59.10
C ASN A 981 9.42 7.37 58.22
N PHE A 982 8.48 7.17 57.28
CA PHE A 982 8.46 5.94 56.47
C PHE A 982 9.79 5.74 55.73
N TRP A 983 10.29 6.77 55.06
CA TRP A 983 11.55 6.66 54.32
C TRP A 983 12.77 6.54 55.25
N GLU A 984 12.72 7.13 56.44
CA GLU A 984 13.77 6.98 57.46
C GLU A 984 13.79 5.55 58.01
N ASP A 985 12.64 5.05 58.46
CA ASP A 985 12.44 3.69 58.98
C ASP A 985 12.76 2.63 57.90
N PHE A 986 12.39 2.91 56.64
CA PHE A 986 12.62 2.04 55.51
C PHE A 986 14.08 2.03 55.04
N ASN A 987 14.78 3.16 55.13
CA ASN A 987 16.20 3.24 54.81
C ASN A 987 17.06 2.70 55.95
N ALA A 988 16.60 2.77 57.20
CA ALA A 988 17.27 2.19 58.36
C ALA A 988 17.10 0.67 58.49
N ALA A 989 16.05 0.09 57.92
CA ALA A 989 15.80 -1.36 57.96
C ALA A 989 16.62 -2.13 56.91
N GLU A 990 17.12 -3.33 57.25
CA GLU A 990 17.88 -4.18 56.33
C GLU A 990 17.13 -5.47 55.96
N GLY A 991 17.30 -5.91 54.71
CA GLY A 991 16.76 -7.20 54.24
C GLY A 991 15.25 -7.35 54.48
N GLU A 992 14.83 -8.48 55.04
CA GLU A 992 13.43 -8.81 55.31
C GLU A 992 12.72 -7.81 56.25
N GLN A 993 13.46 -7.02 57.03
CA GLN A 993 12.89 -6.02 57.95
C GLN A 993 12.19 -4.88 57.21
N LYS A 994 12.64 -4.53 55.98
CA LYS A 994 11.98 -3.52 55.13
C LYS A 994 10.52 -3.89 54.82
N MET A 995 10.23 -5.18 54.69
CA MET A 995 8.88 -5.67 54.46
C MET A 995 8.01 -5.54 55.71
N GLY A 996 8.62 -5.66 56.91
CA GLY A 996 7.97 -5.35 58.18
C GLY A 996 7.55 -3.89 58.28
N VAL A 997 8.43 -2.96 57.90
CA VAL A 997 8.14 -1.51 57.87
C VAL A 997 7.00 -1.19 56.91
N ILE A 998 7.01 -1.75 55.70
CA ILE A 998 5.93 -1.58 54.72
C ILE A 998 4.58 -2.09 55.28
N LYS A 999 4.56 -3.31 55.83
CA LYS A 999 3.33 -3.90 56.40
C LYS A 999 2.79 -3.06 57.56
N GLN A 1000 3.68 -2.57 58.43
CA GLN A 1000 3.32 -1.71 59.56
C GLN A 1000 2.62 -0.43 59.08
N TYR A 1001 3.16 0.25 58.07
CA TYR A 1001 2.60 1.50 57.55
C TYR A 1001 1.30 1.28 56.76
N ILE A 1002 1.21 0.22 55.95
CA ILE A 1002 -0.06 -0.16 55.27
C ILE A 1002 -1.16 -0.46 56.30
N CYS A 1003 -0.84 -1.20 57.36
CA CYS A 1003 -1.79 -1.47 58.45
C CYS A 1003 -2.21 -0.20 59.21
N ASN A 1004 -1.32 0.78 59.36
CA ASN A 1004 -1.64 2.06 60.00
C ASN A 1004 -2.53 2.93 59.10
N ILE A 1005 -2.25 2.99 57.80
CA ILE A 1005 -3.10 3.65 56.80
C ILE A 1005 -4.50 3.01 56.80
N LEU A 1006 -4.57 1.67 56.79
CA LEU A 1006 -5.83 0.92 56.89
C LEU A 1006 -6.60 1.26 58.17
N ARG A 1007 -5.94 1.30 59.33
CA ARG A 1007 -6.59 1.63 60.60
C ARG A 1007 -7.12 3.07 60.65
N GLN A 1008 -6.54 4.00 59.90
CA GLN A 1008 -7.00 5.39 59.83
C GLN A 1008 -8.10 5.57 58.77
N ILE A 1009 -8.00 4.93 57.61
CA ILE A 1009 -9.09 4.89 56.60
C ILE A 1009 -10.35 4.24 57.20
N LEU A 1010 -10.19 3.23 58.05
CA LEU A 1010 -11.30 2.49 58.66
C LEU A 1010 -11.83 3.10 59.97
N LYS A 1011 -11.16 4.12 60.54
CA LYS A 1011 -11.67 4.88 61.69
C LYS A 1011 -12.22 6.22 61.21
N PHE A 1012 -13.48 6.16 60.77
CA PHE A 1012 -14.36 7.31 60.60
C PHE A 1012 -14.49 8.06 61.93
N ASP A 1013 -14.33 9.39 61.91
CA ASP A 1013 -15.00 10.24 62.90
C ASP A 1013 -16.46 10.41 62.43
N ASP A 1014 -17.39 10.37 63.39
CA ASP A 1014 -18.84 10.34 63.18
C ASP A 1014 -19.46 11.66 62.66
N ASP A 1015 -18.65 12.69 62.37
CA ASP A 1015 -19.13 13.99 61.89
C ASP A 1015 -18.17 14.55 60.82
N ASP A 1016 -18.48 14.29 59.55
CA ASP A 1016 -18.57 15.32 58.50
C ASP A 1016 -18.77 14.68 57.12
N THR A 1017 -19.56 15.38 56.29
CA THR A 1017 -20.04 14.96 54.97
C THR A 1017 -18.90 14.64 53.99
N ILE A 1018 -18.66 13.35 53.72
CA ILE A 1018 -17.83 12.89 52.61
C ILE A 1018 -18.73 12.22 51.55
N ASP A 1019 -18.63 12.72 50.30
CA ASP A 1019 -19.32 12.23 49.10
C ASP A 1019 -19.10 10.71 48.93
N GLU A 1020 -20.21 9.95 48.82
CA GLU A 1020 -20.18 8.50 48.61
C GLU A 1020 -19.41 8.09 47.34
N ASN A 1021 -19.35 8.96 46.33
CA ASN A 1021 -18.55 8.71 45.12
C ASN A 1021 -17.05 8.79 45.40
N GLN A 1022 -16.64 9.67 46.33
CA GLN A 1022 -15.26 9.76 46.75
C GLN A 1022 -14.87 8.56 47.61
N LYS A 1023 -15.77 8.08 48.49
CA LYS A 1023 -15.61 6.83 49.24
C LYS A 1023 -15.46 5.62 48.30
N PHE A 1024 -16.29 5.55 47.27
CA PHE A 1024 -16.23 4.46 46.29
C PHE A 1024 -14.97 4.54 45.43
N SER A 1025 -14.56 5.74 44.98
CA SER A 1025 -13.34 5.98 44.22
C SER A 1025 -12.09 5.55 45.00
N GLU A 1026 -11.99 5.93 46.27
CA GLU A 1026 -10.86 5.55 47.12
C GLU A 1026 -10.87 4.05 47.46
N MET A 1027 -12.04 3.43 47.67
CA MET A 1027 -12.14 1.96 47.81
C MET A 1027 -11.78 1.21 46.53
N VAL A 1028 -12.13 1.73 45.35
CA VAL A 1028 -11.77 1.14 44.06
C VAL A 1028 -10.28 1.30 43.78
N ARG A 1029 -9.70 2.47 44.08
CA ARG A 1029 -8.25 2.72 44.02
C ARG A 1029 -7.50 1.82 44.98
N PHE A 1030 -7.98 1.68 46.22
CA PHE A 1030 -7.40 0.77 47.19
C PHE A 1030 -7.54 -0.69 46.78
N LYS A 1031 -8.67 -1.12 46.24
CA LYS A 1031 -8.86 -2.47 45.70
C LYS A 1031 -7.89 -2.73 44.54
N SER A 1032 -7.68 -1.74 43.67
CA SER A 1032 -6.69 -1.82 42.60
C SER A 1032 -5.27 -1.92 43.14
N LEU A 1033 -4.92 -1.12 44.16
CA LEU A 1033 -3.62 -1.15 44.83
C LEU A 1033 -3.39 -2.49 45.56
N TYR A 1034 -4.39 -2.97 46.30
CA TYR A 1034 -4.39 -4.26 46.98
C TYR A 1034 -4.24 -5.41 45.97
N GLN A 1035 -5.01 -5.39 44.89
CA GLN A 1035 -4.91 -6.39 43.82
C GLN A 1035 -3.54 -6.34 43.14
N THR A 1036 -2.98 -5.16 42.91
CA THR A 1036 -1.66 -4.98 42.28
C THR A 1036 -0.52 -5.46 43.20
N ILE A 1037 -0.61 -5.16 44.49
CA ILE A 1037 0.40 -5.57 45.49
C ILE A 1037 0.31 -7.07 45.81
N PHE A 1038 -0.91 -7.62 45.94
CA PHE A 1038 -1.12 -9.00 46.42
C PHE A 1038 -1.33 -10.04 45.32
N LYS A 1039 -1.95 -9.74 44.16
CA LYS A 1039 -1.96 -10.72 43.03
C LYS A 1039 -0.56 -10.97 42.46
N ALA A 1040 0.36 -10.03 42.65
CA ALA A 1040 1.76 -10.22 42.26
C ALA A 1040 2.52 -11.22 43.15
N ASN A 1041 2.01 -11.59 44.33
CA ASN A 1041 2.67 -12.48 45.30
C ASN A 1041 1.70 -13.58 45.79
N THR A 1042 1.58 -14.68 45.05
CA THR A 1042 0.61 -15.76 45.29
C THR A 1042 0.88 -16.68 46.50
N ASN A 1043 1.75 -16.29 47.44
CA ASN A 1043 2.06 -17.10 48.64
C ASN A 1043 1.96 -16.34 49.98
N LEU A 1044 1.19 -15.25 50.04
CA LEU A 1044 0.82 -14.63 51.32
C LEU A 1044 -0.53 -15.19 51.77
N ASP A 1045 -0.50 -15.80 52.96
CA ASP A 1045 -1.56 -16.48 53.71
C ASP A 1045 -2.96 -15.87 53.48
N THR A 1046 -3.88 -16.70 52.99
CA THR A 1046 -5.28 -16.40 52.61
C THR A 1046 -6.17 -15.92 53.77
N LYS A 1047 -5.59 -15.68 54.95
CA LYS A 1047 -6.29 -15.24 56.17
C LYS A 1047 -6.17 -13.75 56.51
N VAL A 1048 -5.40 -12.97 55.76
CA VAL A 1048 -5.39 -11.49 55.81
C VAL A 1048 -6.25 -10.96 54.67
#